data_AF-A0A4R6DRW1-F1
#
_entry.id   AF-A0A4R6DRW1-F1
#
_cell.length_a   1.000
_cell.length_b   1.000
_cell.length_c   1.000
_cell.angle_alpha   90.00
_cell.angle_beta   90.00
_cell.angle_gamma   90.00
#
_symmetry.space_group_name_H-M   'P 1'
#
loop_
_entity.id
_entity.type
_entity.pdbx_description
1 polymer ?
#
loop_
_entity_poly.entity_id
_entity_poly.type
_entity_poly.pdbx_seq_one_letter_code
_entity_poly.pdbx_strand_id
1 'polypeptide(L)'
;LLLTQRALRALLPLPSGLTVLELDTLALTAELAHNPDVPLSGENLAYVIYTSGSTGRPKGAAVRHAALTSCMCWMQDHYRLQFADVVLHKAPFGFDVSVWEIFWPLSAGVSLAVAMPEEHRDPERIIARIREHGVTTVNFVPAMLQAFLAHDGVEQETRLKHILCGGEAMPAGVQEACAQRLPGAGLYNLYGPTETTIHVTHWRCRGDGRSLVPIGAPIAGTRTHVLDGELNLTPAGVAGELYLGGVGLARGYLNRPGLSAERFIADPYDESGGRLYRTGDLVRWNAEGELEYLGRIDHQVKIRGFRIELGEVEAQLLAQPEVREAVVVADEGPGGARLVGYVSAQAGAEIDTAELRTKLGEQLPDYMVPSVLMVLDALPLNANGKIDRKALPKAEAGSEQAYEAPQGEVEERLAAIWAEVLGVERVGRQDSFFELGGHSLLALGALPRTREILGLPEMALAELFRHHRLADQAALAAAGPEMLDVVVLAEGGRGIPLYCFPGLIVNSSEYRQLAEALQGTRPVHAFVSHALTSRRWKHSSLERLAAGYAEHIRRETRGGPCALLGWSFGGDLAFETARQLAHDLPVNFLGLVDVAVPALPSPPALTALQQDAARKRLDAWRDRSEMAVQWQALLDRLPSGLRDQILANALAAEDDMPLDGPGYASKEYLQWALLDAERMLMEYDYGTVGVEMDVWLAADAWERRHVFPRDWTRHGTIRTQTVVPGTGHLTIVRSAAFIEAVRDRLLQLDG
;
A
#
# COMPACT_ATOMS: atom_id res chain seq x y z
N LEU A 1 26.26 9.37 8.48
CA LEU A 1 26.64 8.56 7.29
C LEU A 1 25.36 7.99 6.70
N LEU A 2 25.08 8.27 5.43
CA LEU A 2 24.02 7.66 4.64
C LEU A 2 24.66 6.72 3.62
N LEU A 3 24.15 5.51 3.53
CA LEU A 3 24.44 4.59 2.42
C LEU A 3 23.21 4.59 1.51
N THR A 4 23.39 4.86 0.23
CA THR A 4 22.28 4.94 -0.74
C THR A 4 22.77 4.60 -2.15
N GLN A 5 21.89 4.60 -3.14
CA GLN A 5 22.26 4.56 -4.56
C GLN A 5 22.15 5.97 -5.15
N ARG A 6 22.96 6.30 -6.17
CA ARG A 6 22.96 7.62 -6.83
C ARG A 6 21.57 8.06 -7.26
N ALA A 7 20.79 7.15 -7.85
CA ALA A 7 19.42 7.41 -8.29
C ALA A 7 18.48 7.83 -7.15
N LEU A 8 18.68 7.27 -5.94
CA LEU A 8 17.88 7.59 -4.76
C LEU A 8 18.36 8.88 -4.07
N ARG A 9 19.65 9.23 -4.17
CA ARG A 9 20.20 10.45 -3.55
C ARG A 9 19.50 11.73 -4.01
N ALA A 10 19.13 11.82 -5.29
CA ALA A 10 18.45 12.98 -5.85
C ALA A 10 17.01 13.19 -5.31
N LEU A 11 16.41 12.14 -4.74
CA LEU A 11 15.03 12.14 -4.22
C LEU A 11 14.96 12.38 -2.70
N LEU A 12 16.11 12.44 -2.01
CA LEU A 12 16.16 12.53 -0.55
C LEU A 12 16.44 13.97 -0.08
N PRO A 13 15.61 14.56 0.81
CA PRO A 13 15.87 15.86 1.42
C PRO A 13 16.97 15.74 2.49
N LEU A 14 18.23 15.76 2.08
CA LEU A 14 19.38 15.47 2.96
C LEU A 14 19.89 16.70 3.72
N PRO A 15 20.12 16.61 5.05
CA PRO A 15 20.72 17.69 5.83
C PRO A 15 22.15 18.05 5.40
N SER A 16 22.48 19.34 5.50
CA SER A 16 23.82 19.88 5.30
C SER A 16 24.87 19.15 6.14
N GLY A 17 25.93 18.66 5.51
CA GLY A 17 27.04 17.98 6.21
C GLY A 17 26.85 16.49 6.50
N LEU A 18 25.72 15.89 6.12
CA LEU A 18 25.57 14.43 6.18
C LEU A 18 26.49 13.76 5.16
N THR A 19 27.48 12.98 5.61
CA THR A 19 28.32 12.15 4.73
C THR A 19 27.44 11.14 3.99
N VAL A 20 27.46 11.14 2.66
CA VAL A 20 26.74 10.18 1.79
C VAL A 20 27.74 9.33 1.05
N LEU A 21 27.52 8.02 1.00
CA LEU A 21 28.20 7.08 0.10
C LEU A 21 27.17 6.49 -0.88
N GLU A 22 27.42 6.70 -2.17
CA GLU A 22 26.65 6.10 -3.27
C GLU A 22 27.24 4.70 -3.56
N LEU A 23 26.53 3.65 -3.14
CA LEU A 23 26.97 2.26 -3.18
C LEU A 23 27.30 1.78 -4.60
N ASP A 24 26.53 2.26 -5.58
CA ASP A 24 26.68 2.01 -7.01
C ASP A 24 27.89 2.72 -7.65
N THR A 25 28.61 3.55 -6.89
CA THR A 25 29.79 4.30 -7.35
C THR A 25 31.06 3.91 -6.63
N LEU A 26 30.98 3.03 -5.62
CA LEU A 26 32.14 2.56 -4.89
C LEU A 26 32.98 1.62 -5.77
N ALA A 27 34.25 1.98 -5.97
CA ALA A 27 35.21 1.14 -6.68
C ALA A 27 35.68 -0.02 -5.78
N LEU A 28 34.78 -0.96 -5.48
CA LEU A 28 35.01 -2.10 -4.58
C LEU A 28 35.88 -3.22 -5.20
N THR A 29 36.45 -3.02 -6.38
CA THR A 29 37.26 -4.03 -7.09
C THR A 29 38.59 -4.35 -6.41
N ALA A 30 39.07 -3.49 -5.50
CA ALA A 30 40.24 -3.74 -4.65
C ALA A 30 39.87 -4.29 -3.25
N GLU A 31 38.58 -4.33 -2.91
CA GLU A 31 38.10 -4.81 -1.63
C GLU A 31 37.95 -6.34 -1.63
N LEU A 32 37.92 -6.92 -0.43
CA LEU A 32 37.81 -8.37 -0.27
C LEU A 32 36.40 -8.85 -0.68
N ALA A 33 36.33 -9.72 -1.68
CA ALA A 33 35.09 -10.32 -2.17
C ALA A 33 34.51 -11.44 -1.25
N HIS A 34 35.06 -11.59 -0.05
CA HIS A 34 34.56 -12.49 0.98
C HIS A 34 34.07 -11.68 2.19
N ASN A 35 33.21 -12.28 3.01
CA ASN A 35 32.71 -11.63 4.23
C ASN A 35 33.89 -11.13 5.10
N PRO A 36 33.79 -9.93 5.70
CA PRO A 36 34.85 -9.41 6.56
C PRO A 36 35.09 -10.37 7.73
N ASP A 37 36.36 -10.62 8.07
CA ASP A 37 36.75 -11.48 9.19
C ASP A 37 36.52 -10.77 10.53
N VAL A 38 35.25 -10.70 10.92
CA VAL A 38 34.81 -10.15 12.20
C VAL A 38 34.65 -11.28 13.21
N PRO A 39 35.22 -11.19 14.43
CA PRO A 39 35.00 -12.17 15.48
C PRO A 39 33.52 -12.26 15.86
N LEU A 40 32.85 -13.33 15.44
CA LEU A 40 31.43 -13.57 15.73
C LEU A 40 31.26 -14.20 17.12
N SER A 41 30.42 -13.59 17.94
CA SER A 41 29.98 -14.08 19.24
C SER A 41 28.47 -13.99 19.37
N GLY A 42 27.85 -14.95 20.06
CA GLY A 42 26.44 -14.88 20.43
C GLY A 42 26.11 -13.64 21.27
N GLU A 43 27.09 -13.03 21.93
CA GLU A 43 26.92 -11.80 22.69
C GLU A 43 26.88 -10.53 21.83
N ASN A 44 27.24 -10.58 20.53
CA ASN A 44 27.06 -9.46 19.62
C ASN A 44 25.57 -9.11 19.49
N LEU A 45 25.28 -7.83 19.22
CA LEU A 45 23.88 -7.39 19.04
C LEU A 45 23.36 -7.85 17.69
N ALA A 46 22.19 -8.50 17.68
CA ALA A 46 21.48 -8.86 16.47
C ALA A 46 20.64 -7.67 15.95
N TYR A 47 20.01 -6.93 16.87
CA TYR A 47 19.22 -5.74 16.54
C TYR A 47 19.08 -4.79 17.74
N VAL A 48 18.68 -3.56 17.46
CA VAL A 48 18.19 -2.60 18.44
C VAL A 48 16.84 -2.08 17.97
N ILE A 49 15.76 -2.46 18.64
CA ILE A 49 14.40 -1.96 18.36
C ILE A 49 14.02 -0.94 19.41
N TYR A 50 13.51 0.21 18.97
CA TYR A 50 13.07 1.29 19.85
C TYR A 50 11.60 1.08 20.23
N THR A 51 11.32 1.25 21.51
CA THR A 51 9.97 1.24 22.09
C THR A 51 9.70 2.57 22.77
N SER A 52 8.41 2.88 23.00
CA SER A 52 7.99 4.05 23.79
C SER A 52 8.66 4.03 25.18
N GLY A 53 8.89 5.21 25.76
CA GLY A 53 9.63 5.35 27.01
C GLY A 53 8.93 6.23 28.04
N SER A 54 8.86 5.74 29.28
CA SER A 54 8.24 6.38 30.45
C SER A 54 8.73 7.81 30.75
N THR A 55 9.88 8.21 30.20
CA THR A 55 10.45 9.56 30.30
C THR A 55 10.16 10.44 29.07
N GLY A 56 9.18 10.10 28.22
CA GLY A 56 8.86 10.80 26.98
C GLY A 56 9.96 10.75 25.91
N ARG A 57 10.82 9.72 25.94
CA ARG A 57 11.87 9.49 24.93
C ARG A 57 11.99 7.99 24.63
N PRO A 58 11.99 7.58 23.35
CA PRO A 58 12.12 6.17 22.98
C PRO A 58 13.36 5.48 23.56
N LYS A 59 13.21 4.21 23.93
CA LYS A 59 14.25 3.35 24.50
C LYS A 59 14.56 2.17 23.58
N GLY A 60 15.82 2.08 23.13
CA GLY A 60 16.30 1.02 22.24
C GLY A 60 16.69 -0.24 23.01
N ALA A 61 15.91 -1.31 22.91
CA ALA A 61 16.24 -2.61 23.49
C ALA A 61 17.32 -3.32 22.66
N ALA A 62 18.50 -3.56 23.25
CA ALA A 62 19.66 -4.09 22.56
C ALA A 62 19.72 -5.63 22.66
N VAL A 63 19.15 -6.32 21.67
CA VAL A 63 19.01 -7.79 21.66
C VAL A 63 20.26 -8.47 21.08
N ARG A 64 20.63 -9.61 21.66
CA ARG A 64 21.83 -10.38 21.35
C ARG A 64 21.55 -11.52 20.36
N HIS A 65 22.54 -11.91 19.57
CA HIS A 65 22.42 -13.06 18.66
C HIS A 65 22.04 -14.36 19.41
N ALA A 66 22.66 -14.65 20.55
CA ALA A 66 22.35 -15.85 21.35
C ALA A 66 20.87 -15.90 21.81
N ALA A 67 20.31 -14.74 22.18
CA ALA A 67 18.91 -14.63 22.57
C ALA A 67 17.98 -14.90 21.38
N LEU A 68 18.25 -14.28 20.23
CA LEU A 68 17.48 -14.50 19.00
C LEU A 68 17.57 -15.95 18.53
N THR A 69 18.77 -16.52 18.44
CA THR A 69 18.98 -17.92 18.04
C THR A 69 18.24 -18.89 18.96
N SER A 70 18.26 -18.68 20.29
CA SER A 70 17.50 -19.52 21.21
C SER A 70 16.00 -19.47 20.95
N CYS A 71 15.44 -18.29 20.67
CA CYS A 71 14.03 -18.14 20.30
C CYS A 71 13.72 -18.86 18.97
N MET A 72 14.55 -18.70 17.94
CA MET A 72 14.34 -19.35 16.64
C MET A 72 14.43 -20.88 16.71
N CYS A 73 15.41 -21.41 17.46
CA CYS A 73 15.53 -22.85 17.71
C CYS A 73 14.28 -23.40 18.42
N TRP A 74 13.80 -22.73 19.47
CA TRP A 74 12.56 -23.14 20.15
C TRP A 74 11.35 -23.13 19.20
N MET A 75 11.18 -22.09 18.37
CA MET A 75 10.10 -22.03 17.38
C MET A 75 10.19 -23.19 16.38
N GLN A 76 11.40 -23.51 15.89
CA GLN A 76 11.59 -24.62 14.97
C GLN A 76 11.32 -25.99 15.62
N ASP A 77 11.76 -26.21 16.86
CA ASP A 77 11.53 -27.46 17.58
C ASP A 77 10.03 -27.70 17.90
N HIS A 78 9.31 -26.62 18.21
CA HIS A 78 7.91 -26.63 18.61
C HIS A 78 6.94 -26.72 17.41
N TYR A 79 7.08 -25.82 16.42
CA TYR A 79 6.16 -25.76 15.27
C TYR A 79 6.61 -26.58 14.07
N ARG A 80 7.93 -26.81 13.92
CA ARG A 80 8.53 -27.71 12.92
C ARG A 80 8.14 -27.39 11.47
N LEU A 81 8.42 -26.16 11.03
CA LEU A 81 8.25 -25.80 9.61
C LEU A 81 9.06 -26.74 8.70
N GLN A 82 8.47 -27.05 7.56
CA GLN A 82 9.04 -27.91 6.52
C GLN A 82 9.29 -27.11 5.23
N PHE A 83 10.07 -27.64 4.29
CA PHE A 83 10.34 -26.99 2.99
C PHE A 83 9.09 -26.65 2.15
N ALA A 84 7.95 -27.28 2.44
CA ALA A 84 6.66 -27.02 1.79
C ALA A 84 5.79 -25.98 2.53
N ASP A 85 6.27 -25.42 3.63
CA ASP A 85 5.63 -24.34 4.36
C ASP A 85 5.95 -22.97 3.76
N VAL A 86 5.07 -22.01 4.03
CA VAL A 86 5.22 -20.63 3.59
C VAL A 86 4.83 -19.71 4.76
N VAL A 87 5.77 -18.87 5.19
CA VAL A 87 5.53 -17.84 6.20
C VAL A 87 5.15 -16.53 5.50
N LEU A 88 4.11 -15.86 5.99
CA LEU A 88 3.79 -14.49 5.54
C LEU A 88 4.55 -13.47 6.40
N HIS A 89 5.47 -12.73 5.78
CA HIS A 89 6.03 -11.52 6.37
C HIS A 89 5.09 -10.34 6.14
N LYS A 90 4.59 -9.76 7.23
CA LYS A 90 3.75 -8.56 7.22
C LYS A 90 3.96 -7.64 8.43
N ALA A 91 4.67 -8.07 9.47
CA ALA A 91 4.95 -7.21 10.62
C ALA A 91 5.93 -6.08 10.23
N PRO A 92 5.64 -4.81 10.54
CA PRO A 92 6.56 -3.71 10.26
C PRO A 92 7.93 -3.92 10.92
N PHE A 93 9.02 -3.58 10.22
CA PHE A 93 10.40 -3.73 10.71
C PHE A 93 10.71 -3.05 12.06
N GLY A 94 9.90 -2.08 12.48
CA GLY A 94 9.99 -1.44 13.79
C GLY A 94 9.43 -2.28 14.95
N PHE A 95 8.83 -3.44 14.69
CA PHE A 95 8.23 -4.32 15.67
C PHE A 95 8.93 -5.69 15.66
N ASP A 96 9.31 -6.20 16.84
CA ASP A 96 10.19 -7.36 16.99
C ASP A 96 9.60 -8.69 16.46
N VAL A 97 8.28 -8.77 16.30
CA VAL A 97 7.58 -9.83 15.56
C VAL A 97 8.11 -9.98 14.12
N SER A 98 8.54 -8.90 13.45
CA SER A 98 9.11 -8.98 12.10
C SER A 98 10.41 -9.79 12.07
N VAL A 99 11.15 -9.84 13.19
CA VAL A 99 12.43 -10.52 13.27
C VAL A 99 12.24 -12.03 13.14
N TRP A 100 11.21 -12.61 13.79
CA TRP A 100 10.95 -14.05 13.62
C TRP A 100 10.37 -14.34 12.24
N GLU A 101 9.47 -13.50 11.72
CA GLU A 101 8.90 -13.68 10.37
C GLU A 101 10.00 -13.78 9.30
N ILE A 102 11.10 -13.04 9.46
CA ILE A 102 12.24 -13.06 8.54
C ILE A 102 13.19 -14.21 8.86
N PHE A 103 13.75 -14.25 10.07
CA PHE A 103 14.90 -15.12 10.36
C PHE A 103 14.52 -16.58 10.60
N TRP A 104 13.32 -16.88 11.11
CA TRP A 104 12.90 -18.26 11.33
C TRP A 104 12.79 -19.06 10.01
N PRO A 105 11.97 -18.66 9.01
CA PRO A 105 11.87 -19.41 7.76
C PRO A 105 13.20 -19.47 7.01
N LEU A 106 13.94 -18.36 6.95
CA LEU A 106 15.25 -18.35 6.28
C LEU A 106 16.27 -19.28 6.95
N SER A 107 16.26 -19.41 8.29
CA SER A 107 17.09 -20.38 9.01
C SER A 107 16.67 -21.84 8.82
N ALA A 108 15.39 -22.08 8.49
CA ALA A 108 14.82 -23.41 8.29
C ALA A 108 14.75 -23.83 6.80
N GLY A 109 15.14 -22.96 5.86
CA GLY A 109 15.04 -23.21 4.41
C GLY A 109 13.61 -23.11 3.85
N VAL A 110 12.73 -22.40 4.55
CA VAL A 110 11.29 -22.28 4.27
C VAL A 110 11.02 -21.02 3.45
N SER A 111 10.00 -21.03 2.60
CA SER A 111 9.65 -19.86 1.78
C SER A 111 9.05 -18.72 2.59
N LEU A 112 9.42 -17.49 2.22
CA LEU A 112 8.92 -16.25 2.80
C LEU A 112 8.11 -15.47 1.75
N ALA A 113 6.79 -15.34 1.97
CA ALA A 113 5.94 -14.46 1.19
C ALA A 113 5.95 -13.06 1.83
N VAL A 114 6.29 -12.02 1.08
CA VAL A 114 6.38 -10.65 1.59
C VAL A 114 5.14 -9.86 1.18
N ALA A 115 4.38 -9.37 2.15
CA ALA A 115 3.26 -8.46 1.89
C ALA A 115 3.75 -7.10 1.37
N MET A 116 2.98 -6.47 0.48
CA MET A 116 3.29 -5.13 0.00
C MET A 116 3.07 -4.08 1.12
N PRO A 117 3.65 -2.87 1.01
CA PRO A 117 3.37 -1.78 1.95
C PRO A 117 1.87 -1.58 2.19
N GLU A 118 1.49 -1.26 3.43
CA GLU A 118 0.10 -1.15 3.92
C GLU A 118 -0.80 -2.39 3.85
N GLU A 119 -0.49 -3.45 3.09
CA GLU A 119 -1.31 -4.68 3.04
C GLU A 119 -1.46 -5.36 4.42
N HIS A 120 -0.48 -5.19 5.31
CA HIS A 120 -0.51 -5.68 6.68
C HIS A 120 -1.70 -5.16 7.53
N ARG A 121 -2.38 -4.10 7.07
CA ARG A 121 -3.56 -3.50 7.68
C ARG A 121 -4.86 -3.99 7.06
N ASP A 122 -4.86 -4.47 5.80
CA ASP A 122 -6.08 -4.81 5.06
C ASP A 122 -6.36 -6.33 5.11
N PRO A 123 -7.43 -6.79 5.80
CA PRO A 123 -7.74 -8.22 5.91
C PRO A 123 -8.00 -8.90 4.56
N GLU A 124 -8.61 -8.20 3.60
CA GLU A 124 -8.88 -8.73 2.25
C GLU A 124 -7.57 -8.99 1.52
N ARG A 125 -6.61 -8.05 1.62
CA ARG A 125 -5.25 -8.20 1.06
C ARG A 125 -4.48 -9.33 1.73
N ILE A 126 -4.57 -9.48 3.05
CA ILE A 126 -3.95 -10.61 3.77
C ILE A 126 -4.52 -11.95 3.29
N ILE A 127 -5.84 -12.07 3.14
CA ILE A 127 -6.49 -13.29 2.60
C ILE A 127 -6.03 -13.54 1.17
N ALA A 128 -5.98 -12.52 0.32
CA ALA A 128 -5.48 -12.64 -1.05
C ALA A 128 -4.04 -13.19 -1.10
N ARG A 129 -3.13 -12.67 -0.27
CA ARG A 129 -1.73 -13.17 -0.18
C ARG A 129 -1.63 -14.58 0.39
N ILE A 130 -2.45 -14.91 1.39
CA ILE A 130 -2.52 -16.27 1.95
C ILE A 130 -2.91 -17.27 0.86
N ARG A 131 -3.91 -16.93 0.05
CA ARG A 131 -4.41 -17.76 -1.05
C ARG A 131 -3.44 -17.84 -2.23
N GLU A 132 -2.87 -16.70 -2.64
CA GLU A 132 -1.94 -16.58 -3.78
C GLU A 132 -0.66 -17.38 -3.55
N HIS A 133 -0.05 -17.25 -2.37
CA HIS A 133 1.22 -17.91 -2.05
C HIS A 133 1.04 -19.23 -1.27
N GLY A 134 -0.20 -19.57 -0.89
CA GLY A 134 -0.49 -20.78 -0.12
C GLY A 134 0.11 -20.78 1.28
N VAL A 135 0.07 -19.64 1.96
CA VAL A 135 0.65 -19.41 3.30
C VAL A 135 0.16 -20.47 4.29
N THR A 136 1.10 -20.99 5.10
CA THR A 136 0.82 -21.96 6.16
C THR A 136 1.03 -21.40 7.56
N THR A 137 1.80 -20.31 7.69
CA THR A 137 2.13 -19.68 8.99
C THR A 137 2.01 -18.16 8.91
N VAL A 138 1.29 -17.57 9.86
CA VAL A 138 0.99 -16.13 9.89
C VAL A 138 0.94 -15.58 11.33
N ASN A 139 1.40 -14.35 11.53
CA ASN A 139 1.23 -13.63 12.80
C ASN A 139 -0.08 -12.83 12.85
N PHE A 140 -0.67 -12.64 14.04
CA PHE A 140 -1.62 -11.55 14.27
C PHE A 140 -1.46 -10.90 15.65
N VAL A 141 -1.93 -9.66 15.79
CA VAL A 141 -2.38 -9.13 17.10
C VAL A 141 -3.86 -9.49 17.27
N PRO A 142 -4.38 -9.78 18.48
CA PRO A 142 -5.75 -10.26 18.68
C PRO A 142 -6.83 -9.42 17.98
N ALA A 143 -6.73 -8.08 18.04
CA ALA A 143 -7.69 -7.21 17.35
C ALA A 143 -7.66 -7.34 15.80
N MET A 144 -6.50 -7.62 15.21
CA MET A 144 -6.38 -7.88 13.77
C MET A 144 -6.79 -9.30 13.39
N LEU A 145 -6.57 -10.28 14.28
CA LEU A 145 -7.11 -11.64 14.12
C LEU A 145 -8.64 -11.60 14.10
N GLN A 146 -9.27 -10.80 14.95
CA GLN A 146 -10.73 -10.61 14.94
C GLN A 146 -11.22 -10.02 13.62
N ALA A 147 -10.56 -8.98 13.08
CA ALA A 147 -10.91 -8.39 11.78
C ALA A 147 -10.74 -9.39 10.62
N PHE A 148 -9.66 -10.17 10.63
CA PHE A 148 -9.43 -11.26 9.67
C PHE A 148 -10.51 -12.36 9.77
N LEU A 149 -10.87 -12.76 10.99
CA LEU A 149 -11.95 -13.72 11.29
C LEU A 149 -13.36 -13.14 11.10
N ALA A 150 -13.51 -11.87 10.70
CA ALA A 150 -14.80 -11.29 10.31
C ALA A 150 -15.04 -11.38 8.79
N HIS A 151 -14.00 -11.52 7.97
CA HIS A 151 -14.12 -11.50 6.52
C HIS A 151 -14.85 -12.74 5.97
N ASP A 152 -15.66 -12.56 4.91
CA ASP A 152 -16.35 -13.66 4.26
C ASP A 152 -15.37 -14.60 3.53
N GLY A 153 -15.62 -15.90 3.62
CA GLY A 153 -14.83 -16.93 2.94
C GLY A 153 -13.45 -17.21 3.55
N VAL A 154 -13.14 -16.70 4.75
CA VAL A 154 -11.88 -17.01 5.45
C VAL A 154 -11.71 -18.51 5.72
N GLU A 155 -12.82 -19.25 5.85
CA GLU A 155 -12.87 -20.71 5.98
C GLU A 155 -12.19 -21.46 4.82
N GLN A 156 -12.02 -20.80 3.67
CA GLN A 156 -11.37 -21.37 2.49
C GLN A 156 -9.85 -21.47 2.65
N GLU A 157 -9.25 -20.74 3.60
CA GLU A 157 -7.80 -20.68 3.87
C GLU A 157 -7.27 -21.91 4.64
N THR A 158 -7.72 -23.08 4.21
CA THR A 158 -7.44 -24.43 4.74
C THR A 158 -5.96 -24.83 4.76
N ARG A 159 -5.06 -24.03 4.17
CA ARG A 159 -3.60 -24.23 4.22
C ARG A 159 -2.96 -23.70 5.49
N LEU A 160 -3.62 -22.81 6.23
CA LEU A 160 -3.11 -22.28 7.49
C LEU A 160 -2.96 -23.40 8.54
N LYS A 161 -1.73 -23.60 9.01
CA LYS A 161 -1.36 -24.57 10.06
C LYS A 161 -1.09 -23.87 11.39
N HIS A 162 -0.46 -22.70 11.35
CA HIS A 162 0.02 -21.97 12.52
C HIS A 162 -0.41 -20.50 12.47
N ILE A 163 -1.28 -20.12 13.40
CA ILE A 163 -1.68 -18.74 13.65
C ILE A 163 -1.02 -18.34 14.97
N LEU A 164 0.06 -17.56 14.87
CA LEU A 164 0.84 -17.10 16.01
C LEU A 164 0.34 -15.72 16.44
N CYS A 165 -0.28 -15.62 17.61
CA CYS A 165 -0.95 -14.40 18.04
C CYS A 165 -0.37 -13.85 19.33
N GLY A 166 -0.12 -12.54 19.41
CA GLY A 166 0.51 -11.93 20.58
C GLY A 166 0.48 -10.40 20.55
N GLY A 167 1.17 -9.78 21.52
CA GLY A 167 1.22 -8.32 21.69
C GLY A 167 0.09 -7.73 22.54
N GLU A 168 -1.05 -8.40 22.65
CA GLU A 168 -2.21 -8.01 23.49
C GLU A 168 -2.69 -9.20 24.34
N ALA A 169 -3.65 -8.96 25.24
CA ALA A 169 -4.40 -10.05 25.86
C ALA A 169 -5.35 -10.67 24.82
N MET A 170 -5.36 -12.00 24.71
CA MET A 170 -6.25 -12.73 23.79
C MET A 170 -7.68 -12.79 24.35
N PRO A 171 -8.71 -12.25 23.66
CA PRO A 171 -10.09 -12.37 24.10
C PRO A 171 -10.63 -13.80 23.90
N ALA A 172 -11.46 -14.28 24.83
CA ALA A 172 -12.09 -15.60 24.75
C ALA A 172 -12.87 -15.80 23.43
N GLY A 173 -13.70 -14.82 23.05
CA GLY A 173 -14.47 -14.89 21.80
C GLY A 173 -13.62 -14.97 20.53
N VAL A 174 -12.38 -14.43 20.53
CA VAL A 174 -11.47 -14.50 19.37
C VAL A 174 -10.88 -15.89 19.21
N GLN A 175 -10.51 -16.58 20.30
CA GLN A 175 -10.07 -17.99 20.20
C GLN A 175 -11.22 -18.92 19.77
N GLU A 176 -12.46 -18.64 20.22
CA GLU A 176 -13.65 -19.42 19.86
C GLU A 176 -14.01 -19.22 18.38
N ALA A 177 -14.05 -17.98 17.90
CA ALA A 177 -14.26 -17.67 16.49
C ALA A 177 -13.18 -18.31 15.59
N CYS A 178 -11.91 -18.30 16.03
CA CYS A 178 -10.82 -18.94 15.30
C CYS A 178 -11.01 -20.46 15.22
N ALA A 179 -11.38 -21.12 16.32
CA ALA A 179 -11.62 -22.56 16.35
C ALA A 179 -12.83 -22.97 15.50
N GLN A 180 -13.83 -22.10 15.37
CA GLN A 180 -15.02 -22.33 14.54
C GLN A 180 -14.75 -22.11 13.03
N ARG A 181 -14.12 -20.98 12.66
CA ARG A 181 -13.90 -20.62 11.23
C ARG A 181 -12.66 -21.28 10.63
N LEU A 182 -11.65 -21.61 11.42
CA LEU A 182 -10.38 -22.20 10.96
C LEU A 182 -9.98 -23.45 11.78
N PRO A 183 -10.83 -24.50 11.85
CA PRO A 183 -10.59 -25.67 12.71
C PRO A 183 -9.34 -26.50 12.35
N GLY A 184 -8.80 -26.32 11.14
CA GLY A 184 -7.54 -26.96 10.71
C GLY A 184 -6.28 -26.26 11.22
N ALA A 185 -6.38 -24.99 11.65
CA ALA A 185 -5.25 -24.18 12.09
C ALA A 185 -5.05 -24.27 13.61
N GLY A 186 -3.80 -24.39 14.05
CA GLY A 186 -3.45 -24.17 15.45
C GLY A 186 -3.34 -22.67 15.74
N LEU A 187 -4.19 -22.16 16.63
CA LEU A 187 -4.03 -20.83 17.24
C LEU A 187 -3.15 -20.93 18.49
N TYR A 188 -2.13 -20.07 18.57
CA TYR A 188 -1.20 -20.00 19.68
C TYR A 188 -1.16 -18.58 20.25
N ASN A 189 -1.41 -18.43 21.55
CA ASN A 189 -1.22 -17.18 22.27
C ASN A 189 0.22 -17.10 22.77
N LEU A 190 0.94 -16.06 22.34
CA LEU A 190 2.36 -15.84 22.61
C LEU A 190 2.55 -14.51 23.33
N TYR A 191 3.40 -14.53 24.34
CA TYR A 191 3.73 -13.34 25.13
C TYR A 191 5.24 -13.19 25.22
N GLY A 192 5.70 -11.96 25.05
CA GLY A 192 7.03 -11.51 25.43
C GLY A 192 7.16 -10.00 25.25
N PRO A 193 7.92 -9.32 26.13
CA PRO A 193 8.39 -7.97 25.88
C PRO A 193 9.68 -7.97 25.03
N THR A 194 9.90 -6.90 24.27
CA THR A 194 11.09 -6.73 23.41
C THR A 194 12.41 -6.82 24.18
N GLU A 195 12.41 -6.44 25.46
CA GLU A 195 13.56 -6.59 26.35
C GLU A 195 14.00 -8.04 26.62
N THR A 196 13.17 -9.01 26.27
CA THR A 196 13.44 -10.45 26.44
C THR A 196 13.29 -11.24 25.14
N THR A 197 13.45 -10.57 24.00
CA THR A 197 13.51 -11.16 22.65
C THR A 197 12.22 -11.86 22.21
N ILE A 198 11.26 -11.06 21.73
CA ILE A 198 10.06 -11.49 21.00
C ILE A 198 9.06 -12.28 21.86
N HIS A 199 9.35 -13.55 22.18
CA HIS A 199 8.45 -14.47 22.88
C HIS A 199 9.18 -15.15 24.04
N VAL A 200 8.52 -15.26 25.19
CA VAL A 200 9.04 -15.91 26.40
C VAL A 200 8.08 -16.93 27.01
N THR A 201 6.78 -16.82 26.75
CA THR A 201 5.79 -17.85 27.11
C THR A 201 4.89 -18.16 25.90
N HIS A 202 4.34 -19.36 25.91
CA HIS A 202 3.45 -19.85 24.86
C HIS A 202 2.26 -20.62 25.43
N TRP A 203 1.12 -20.49 24.76
CA TRP A 203 -0.08 -21.27 25.01
C TRP A 203 -0.73 -21.69 23.68
N ARG A 204 -1.22 -22.93 23.58
CA ARG A 204 -2.07 -23.35 22.45
C ARG A 204 -3.53 -23.14 22.85
N CYS A 205 -4.22 -22.24 22.16
CA CYS A 205 -5.64 -21.98 22.38
C CYS A 205 -6.48 -23.24 22.11
N ARG A 206 -7.53 -23.44 22.92
CA ARG A 206 -8.34 -24.68 22.90
C ARG A 206 -9.82 -24.44 22.58
N GLY A 207 -10.30 -23.19 22.67
CA GLY A 207 -11.73 -22.90 22.53
C GLY A 207 -12.60 -23.57 23.60
N ASP A 208 -12.05 -23.77 24.81
CA ASP A 208 -12.65 -24.52 25.91
C ASP A 208 -13.55 -23.66 26.82
N GLY A 209 -14.02 -22.50 26.33
CA GLY A 209 -14.94 -21.61 27.06
C GLY A 209 -14.32 -20.85 28.24
N ARG A 210 -12.98 -20.86 28.39
CA ARG A 210 -12.28 -20.07 29.42
C ARG A 210 -12.47 -18.57 29.18
N SER A 211 -12.92 -17.85 30.21
CA SER A 211 -13.08 -16.39 30.16
C SER A 211 -11.76 -15.62 30.09
N LEU A 212 -10.68 -16.19 30.63
CA LEU A 212 -9.31 -15.65 30.56
C LEU A 212 -8.42 -16.63 29.80
N VAL A 213 -7.79 -16.15 28.72
CA VAL A 213 -6.85 -16.97 27.94
C VAL A 213 -5.44 -16.82 28.54
N PRO A 214 -4.80 -17.92 29.01
CA PRO A 214 -3.46 -17.85 29.56
C PRO A 214 -2.42 -17.38 28.54
N ILE A 215 -1.37 -16.72 29.03
CA ILE A 215 -0.11 -16.53 28.29
C ILE A 215 0.78 -17.78 28.37
N GLY A 216 0.41 -18.75 29.21
CA GLY A 216 0.89 -20.13 29.15
C GLY A 216 2.19 -20.39 29.90
N ALA A 217 3.03 -21.27 29.35
CA ALA A 217 4.25 -21.75 30.01
C ALA A 217 5.52 -21.17 29.34
N PRO A 218 6.62 -20.99 30.11
CA PRO A 218 7.88 -20.49 29.58
C PRO A 218 8.43 -21.35 28.43
N ILE A 219 9.05 -20.68 27.46
CA ILE A 219 9.77 -21.36 26.36
C ILE A 219 11.15 -21.85 26.82
N ALA A 220 11.79 -22.69 26.01
CA ALA A 220 13.13 -23.21 26.31
C ALA A 220 14.15 -22.07 26.52
N GLY A 221 14.97 -22.19 27.57
CA GLY A 221 15.99 -21.19 27.92
C GLY A 221 15.46 -19.95 28.69
N THR A 222 14.16 -19.87 28.94
CA THR A 222 13.54 -18.79 29.74
C THR A 222 13.28 -19.22 31.18
N ARG A 223 13.50 -18.32 32.14
CA ARG A 223 13.00 -18.42 33.52
C ARG A 223 11.86 -17.43 33.72
N THR A 224 10.82 -17.83 34.44
CA THR A 224 9.67 -16.97 34.79
C THR A 224 9.47 -17.01 36.31
N HIS A 225 9.42 -15.83 36.93
CA HIS A 225 9.17 -15.67 38.35
C HIS A 225 8.00 -14.72 38.54
N VAL A 226 7.07 -15.07 39.44
CA VAL A 226 5.98 -14.17 39.85
C VAL A 226 6.31 -13.74 41.27
N LEU A 227 6.61 -12.46 41.44
CA LEU A 227 7.20 -11.91 42.66
C LEU A 227 6.32 -10.85 43.32
N ASP A 228 6.44 -10.74 44.64
CA ASP A 228 5.88 -9.63 45.40
C ASP A 228 6.80 -8.38 45.40
N GLY A 229 6.39 -7.33 46.11
CA GLY A 229 7.15 -6.08 46.20
C GLY A 229 8.48 -6.16 46.98
N GLU A 230 8.75 -7.29 47.65
CA GLU A 230 10.00 -7.59 48.35
C GLU A 230 10.86 -8.60 47.56
N LEU A 231 10.47 -8.93 46.33
CA LEU A 231 11.07 -9.94 45.45
C LEU A 231 10.91 -11.39 45.91
N ASN A 232 9.95 -11.71 46.80
CA ASN A 232 9.65 -13.09 47.17
C ASN A 232 8.73 -13.77 46.15
N LEU A 233 8.89 -15.09 45.94
CA LEU A 233 7.98 -15.89 45.10
C LEU A 233 6.55 -15.91 45.67
N THR A 234 5.57 -15.54 44.84
CA THR A 234 4.15 -15.64 45.21
C THR A 234 3.64 -17.07 45.10
N PRO A 235 2.75 -17.55 46.00
CA PRO A 235 2.06 -18.82 45.82
C PRO A 235 1.23 -18.90 44.54
N ALA A 236 0.93 -20.11 44.06
CA ALA A 236 -0.01 -20.29 42.94
C ALA A 236 -1.39 -19.68 43.25
N GLY A 237 -2.03 -19.10 42.24
CA GLY A 237 -3.28 -18.34 42.37
C GLY A 237 -3.13 -16.91 42.90
N VAL A 238 -2.00 -16.55 43.52
CA VAL A 238 -1.73 -15.20 44.02
C VAL A 238 -1.14 -14.33 42.90
N ALA A 239 -1.60 -13.09 42.81
CA ALA A 239 -1.09 -12.14 41.82
C ALA A 239 0.23 -11.50 42.27
N GLY A 240 1.17 -11.35 41.33
CA GLY A 240 2.46 -10.68 41.53
C GLY A 240 3.00 -10.11 40.22
N GLU A 241 4.13 -9.40 40.30
CA GLU A 241 4.80 -8.87 39.12
C GLU A 241 5.59 -9.99 38.40
N LEU A 242 5.50 -10.04 37.06
CA LEU A 242 6.26 -10.99 36.26
C LEU A 242 7.71 -10.50 36.09
N TYR A 243 8.66 -11.37 36.44
CA TYR A 243 10.08 -11.23 36.18
C TYR A 243 10.56 -12.34 35.24
N LEU A 244 11.43 -11.97 34.30
CA LEU A 244 11.88 -12.84 33.22
C LEU A 244 13.40 -12.98 33.25
N GLY A 245 13.91 -14.22 33.22
CA GLY A 245 15.34 -14.51 33.25
C GLY A 245 15.78 -15.45 32.12
N GLY A 246 17.09 -15.71 32.04
CA GLY A 246 17.67 -16.66 31.11
C GLY A 246 18.18 -16.06 29.79
N VAL A 247 18.32 -16.89 28.76
CA VAL A 247 19.07 -16.54 27.54
C VAL A 247 18.38 -15.49 26.67
N GLY A 248 17.04 -15.39 26.73
CA GLY A 248 16.25 -14.42 25.97
C GLY A 248 16.52 -12.95 26.33
N LEU A 249 17.18 -12.66 27.46
CA LEU A 249 17.44 -11.29 27.89
C LEU A 249 18.26 -10.48 26.89
N ALA A 250 17.77 -9.27 26.59
CA ALA A 250 18.56 -8.22 25.98
C ALA A 250 19.80 -7.87 26.84
N ARG A 251 20.78 -7.21 26.21
CA ARG A 251 21.93 -6.67 26.94
C ARG A 251 21.49 -5.59 27.93
N GLY A 252 20.55 -4.75 27.51
CA GLY A 252 19.98 -3.62 28.24
C GLY A 252 19.40 -2.61 27.25
N TYR A 253 19.24 -1.36 27.68
CA TYR A 253 18.84 -0.26 26.80
C TYR A 253 20.06 0.49 26.25
N LEU A 254 20.12 0.69 24.93
CA LEU A 254 21.23 1.34 24.24
C LEU A 254 21.47 2.75 24.81
N ASN A 255 22.70 3.02 25.26
CA ASN A 255 23.14 4.29 25.85
C ASN A 255 22.31 4.79 27.05
N ARG A 256 21.59 3.89 27.75
CA ARG A 256 20.74 4.24 28.90
C ARG A 256 21.06 3.34 30.11
N PRO A 257 22.27 3.46 30.72
CA PRO A 257 22.73 2.54 31.77
C PRO A 257 21.88 2.62 33.05
N GLY A 258 21.40 3.80 33.47
CA GLY A 258 20.54 3.94 34.65
C GLY A 258 19.21 3.17 34.50
N LEU A 259 18.50 3.41 33.39
CA LEU A 259 17.26 2.67 33.07
C LEU A 259 17.52 1.17 32.88
N SER A 260 18.70 0.79 32.38
CA SER A 260 19.10 -0.62 32.26
C SER A 260 19.28 -1.25 33.65
N ALA A 261 19.91 -0.57 34.61
CA ALA A 261 20.07 -1.06 35.97
C ALA A 261 18.74 -1.10 36.76
N GLU A 262 17.80 -0.19 36.47
CA GLU A 262 16.45 -0.20 37.04
C GLU A 262 15.63 -1.43 36.59
N ARG A 263 15.72 -1.78 35.30
CA ARG A 263 14.85 -2.80 34.69
C ARG A 263 15.50 -4.17 34.50
N PHE A 264 16.82 -4.27 34.45
CA PHE A 264 17.57 -5.52 34.36
C PHE A 264 18.36 -5.73 35.66
N ILE A 265 17.68 -6.23 36.69
CA ILE A 265 18.21 -6.44 38.04
C ILE A 265 18.99 -7.76 38.13
N ALA A 266 19.68 -7.98 39.25
CA ALA A 266 20.24 -9.29 39.58
C ALA A 266 19.11 -10.31 39.87
N ASP A 267 19.34 -11.58 39.51
CA ASP A 267 18.41 -12.67 39.84
C ASP A 267 18.74 -13.24 41.23
N PRO A 268 17.90 -13.05 42.27
CA PRO A 268 18.14 -13.62 43.60
C PRO A 268 17.94 -15.14 43.63
N TYR A 269 17.42 -15.75 42.55
CA TYR A 269 17.20 -17.19 42.39
C TYR A 269 18.23 -17.86 41.47
N ASP A 270 19.29 -17.14 41.04
CA ASP A 270 20.38 -17.69 40.24
C ASP A 270 21.75 -17.51 40.92
N GLU A 271 22.21 -18.58 41.57
CA GLU A 271 23.52 -18.66 42.23
C GLU A 271 24.71 -18.39 41.28
N SER A 272 24.51 -18.46 39.95
CA SER A 272 25.55 -18.17 38.96
C SER A 272 25.70 -16.68 38.61
N GLY A 273 24.93 -15.79 39.23
CA GLY A 273 24.96 -14.34 38.94
C GLY A 273 24.07 -13.94 37.76
N GLY A 274 22.90 -14.59 37.65
CA GLY A 274 21.90 -14.29 36.63
C GLY A 274 21.30 -12.89 36.73
N ARG A 275 20.48 -12.54 35.75
CA ARG A 275 19.71 -11.29 35.71
C ARG A 275 18.23 -11.59 35.50
N LEU A 276 17.37 -10.69 35.99
CA LEU A 276 15.94 -10.65 35.70
C LEU A 276 15.58 -9.33 35.02
N TYR A 277 14.75 -9.38 33.98
CA TYR A 277 14.03 -8.23 33.46
C TYR A 277 12.70 -8.06 34.20
N ARG A 278 12.47 -6.82 34.67
CA ARG A 278 11.27 -6.39 35.40
C ARG A 278 10.20 -5.86 34.43
N THR A 279 9.15 -6.65 34.20
CA THR A 279 8.17 -6.38 33.13
C THR A 279 7.19 -5.24 33.43
N GLY A 280 6.80 -5.04 34.69
CA GLY A 280 5.63 -4.25 35.08
C GLY A 280 4.27 -4.89 34.75
N ASP A 281 4.25 -6.13 34.26
CA ASP A 281 3.01 -6.90 34.03
C ASP A 281 2.60 -7.64 35.32
N LEU A 282 1.31 -7.57 35.65
CA LEU A 282 0.70 -8.30 36.77
C LEU A 282 0.20 -9.65 36.26
N VAL A 283 0.61 -10.74 36.90
CA VAL A 283 0.24 -12.11 36.50
C VAL A 283 -0.01 -13.01 37.72
N ARG A 284 -0.53 -14.21 37.49
CA ARG A 284 -0.52 -15.32 38.46
C ARG A 284 -0.35 -16.67 37.75
N TRP A 285 0.06 -17.69 38.49
CA TRP A 285 -0.06 -19.09 38.05
C TRP A 285 -1.46 -19.63 38.33
N ASN A 286 -2.07 -20.33 37.38
CA ASN A 286 -3.29 -21.12 37.62
C ASN A 286 -2.97 -22.53 38.17
N ALA A 287 -3.99 -23.37 38.35
CA ALA A 287 -3.83 -24.72 38.91
C ALA A 287 -3.14 -25.69 37.93
N GLU A 288 -3.21 -25.39 36.64
CA GLU A 288 -2.65 -26.15 35.53
C GLU A 288 -1.15 -25.84 35.28
N GLY A 289 -0.58 -24.86 35.98
CA GLY A 289 0.81 -24.43 35.79
C GLY A 289 1.00 -23.50 34.59
N GLU A 290 -0.04 -22.75 34.23
CA GLU A 290 -0.04 -21.75 33.14
C GLU A 290 -0.09 -20.33 33.75
N LEU A 291 0.61 -19.37 33.15
CA LEU A 291 0.54 -17.97 33.54
C LEU A 291 -0.72 -17.30 32.98
N GLU A 292 -1.47 -16.64 33.85
CA GLU A 292 -2.60 -15.78 33.54
C GLU A 292 -2.17 -14.31 33.63
N TYR A 293 -2.36 -13.55 32.55
CA TYR A 293 -2.11 -12.11 32.51
C TYR A 293 -3.30 -11.34 33.10
N LEU A 294 -3.03 -10.48 34.07
CA LEU A 294 -4.06 -9.75 34.84
C LEU A 294 -4.06 -8.24 34.56
N GLY A 295 -3.08 -7.72 33.81
CA GLY A 295 -2.93 -6.31 33.48
C GLY A 295 -1.52 -5.79 33.75
N ARG A 296 -1.40 -4.47 33.97
CA ARG A 296 -0.13 -3.80 34.30
C ARG A 296 -0.18 -3.11 35.64
N ILE A 297 0.98 -3.02 36.27
CA ILE A 297 1.20 -2.35 37.56
C ILE A 297 1.51 -0.86 37.33
N ASP A 298 2.14 -0.53 36.20
CA ASP A 298 2.41 0.84 35.76
C ASP A 298 1.34 1.37 34.78
N HIS A 299 1.48 2.62 34.35
CA HIS A 299 0.56 3.29 33.42
C HIS A 299 0.85 3.01 31.93
N GLN A 300 1.62 1.97 31.60
CA GLN A 300 1.74 1.55 30.20
C GLN A 300 0.48 0.80 29.78
N VAL A 301 0.14 0.94 28.50
CA VAL A 301 -1.03 0.26 27.91
C VAL A 301 -0.62 -0.47 26.64
N LYS A 302 -1.37 -1.52 26.30
CA LYS A 302 -1.26 -2.24 25.04
C LYS A 302 -2.53 -1.94 24.24
N ILE A 303 -2.39 -1.22 23.13
CA ILE A 303 -3.51 -0.84 22.27
C ILE A 303 -3.15 -1.22 20.84
N ARG A 304 -3.93 -2.13 20.25
CA ARG A 304 -3.78 -2.65 18.88
C ARG A 304 -2.40 -3.27 18.64
N GLY A 305 -1.89 -3.94 19.67
CA GLY A 305 -0.54 -4.55 19.73
C GLY A 305 0.61 -3.59 20.01
N PHE A 306 0.38 -2.27 19.99
CA PHE A 306 1.42 -1.29 20.31
C PHE A 306 1.53 -1.10 21.82
N ARG A 307 2.76 -1.13 22.33
CA ARG A 307 3.09 -0.75 23.72
C ARG A 307 3.23 0.77 23.78
N ILE A 308 2.33 1.41 24.52
CA ILE A 308 2.24 2.87 24.63
C ILE A 308 2.51 3.27 26.09
N GLU A 309 3.47 4.16 26.27
CA GLU A 309 3.72 4.84 27.54
C GLU A 309 2.88 6.12 27.55
N LEU A 310 1.81 6.15 28.35
CA LEU A 310 0.87 7.30 28.38
C LEU A 310 1.60 8.62 28.69
N GLY A 311 2.63 8.57 29.53
CA GLY A 311 3.51 9.70 29.84
C GLY A 311 4.25 10.32 28.66
N GLU A 312 4.48 9.57 27.56
CA GLU A 312 5.08 10.11 26.33
C GLU A 312 4.07 10.96 25.55
N VAL A 313 2.79 10.57 25.57
CA VAL A 313 1.69 11.36 24.99
C VAL A 313 1.36 12.56 25.87
N GLU A 314 1.31 12.39 27.20
CA GLU A 314 1.18 13.48 28.18
C GLU A 314 2.29 14.53 27.99
N ALA A 315 3.54 14.12 27.76
CA ALA A 315 4.66 15.03 27.53
C ALA A 315 4.54 15.85 26.22
N GLN A 316 4.03 15.25 25.14
CA GLN A 316 3.82 15.97 23.86
C GLN A 316 2.61 16.90 23.90
N LEU A 317 1.58 16.57 24.68
CA LEU A 317 0.48 17.48 25.01
C LEU A 317 0.97 18.69 25.82
N LEU A 318 1.75 18.45 26.87
CA LEU A 318 2.35 19.50 27.71
C LEU A 318 3.41 20.36 26.99
N ALA A 319 3.90 19.92 25.83
CA ALA A 319 4.82 20.70 25.00
C ALA A 319 4.12 21.78 24.16
N GLN A 320 2.78 21.75 24.06
CA GLN A 320 2.02 22.72 23.27
C GLN A 320 1.78 24.02 24.07
N PRO A 321 2.03 25.22 23.49
CA PRO A 321 1.91 26.49 24.20
C PRO A 321 0.57 26.76 24.88
N GLU A 322 -0.53 26.26 24.31
CA GLU A 322 -1.90 26.43 24.77
C GLU A 322 -2.28 25.52 25.96
N VAL A 323 -1.53 24.44 26.22
CA VAL A 323 -1.83 23.44 27.25
C VAL A 323 -1.15 23.79 28.58
N ARG A 324 -1.91 23.69 29.68
CA ARG A 324 -1.44 23.89 31.06
C ARG A 324 -1.20 22.59 31.79
N GLU A 325 -2.14 21.65 31.69
CA GLU A 325 -2.07 20.33 32.28
C GLU A 325 -2.55 19.30 31.26
N ALA A 326 -1.98 18.10 31.28
CA ALA A 326 -2.44 16.99 30.46
C ALA A 326 -2.40 15.68 31.26
N VAL A 327 -3.38 14.82 31.03
CA VAL A 327 -3.38 13.42 31.48
C VAL A 327 -3.98 12.56 30.39
N VAL A 328 -3.35 11.41 30.10
CA VAL A 328 -3.86 10.46 29.10
C VAL A 328 -4.22 9.17 29.81
N VAL A 329 -5.33 8.57 29.39
CA VAL A 329 -5.78 7.25 29.85
C VAL A 329 -6.09 6.35 28.66
N ALA A 330 -6.00 5.04 28.87
CA ALA A 330 -6.72 4.11 28.02
C ALA A 330 -8.16 3.97 28.53
N ASP A 331 -9.10 3.90 27.59
CA ASP A 331 -10.52 3.73 27.82
C ASP A 331 -11.06 2.62 26.90
N GLU A 332 -12.12 1.93 27.32
CA GLU A 332 -12.83 0.96 26.49
C GLU A 332 -14.06 1.63 25.88
N GLY A 333 -13.91 2.06 24.62
CA GLY A 333 -15.03 2.56 23.84
C GLY A 333 -15.81 1.43 23.15
N PRO A 334 -16.89 1.75 22.41
CA PRO A 334 -17.63 0.78 21.61
C PRO A 334 -16.77 -0.03 20.63
N GLY A 335 -15.69 0.57 20.11
CA GLY A 335 -14.68 -0.09 19.27
C GLY A 335 -13.59 -0.89 19.99
N GLY A 336 -13.61 -0.93 21.32
CA GLY A 336 -12.54 -1.47 22.16
C GLY A 336 -11.57 -0.40 22.64
N ALA A 337 -10.32 -0.82 22.94
CA ALA A 337 -9.33 0.03 23.59
C ALA A 337 -8.91 1.24 22.74
N ARG A 338 -8.95 2.43 23.35
CA ARG A 338 -8.60 3.72 22.75
C ARG A 338 -7.87 4.63 23.73
N LEU A 339 -7.22 5.68 23.22
CA LEU A 339 -6.59 6.72 24.03
C LEU A 339 -7.51 7.93 24.16
N VAL A 340 -7.67 8.41 25.39
CA VAL A 340 -8.37 9.67 25.71
C VAL A 340 -7.39 10.60 26.42
N GLY A 341 -7.19 11.79 25.88
CA GLY A 341 -6.40 12.85 26.52
C GLY A 341 -7.31 13.90 27.13
N TYR A 342 -7.07 14.23 28.40
CA TYR A 342 -7.73 15.35 29.08
C TYR A 342 -6.71 16.46 29.23
N VAL A 343 -7.07 17.67 28.82
CA VAL A 343 -6.21 18.85 28.86
C VAL A 343 -6.90 20.02 29.55
N SER A 344 -6.11 20.88 30.20
CA SER A 344 -6.59 22.19 30.66
C SER A 344 -5.82 23.31 29.95
N ALA A 345 -6.50 24.42 29.67
CA ALA A 345 -5.92 25.54 28.95
C ALA A 345 -5.04 26.44 29.85
N GLN A 346 -4.03 27.07 29.24
CA GLN A 346 -3.35 28.21 29.83
C GLN A 346 -4.32 29.39 30.03
N ALA A 347 -4.03 30.25 30.99
CA ALA A 347 -4.91 31.38 31.31
C ALA A 347 -5.02 32.35 30.11
N GLY A 348 -6.22 32.43 29.52
CA GLY A 348 -6.49 33.27 28.34
C GLY A 348 -6.16 32.61 26.99
N ALA A 349 -5.83 31.31 26.97
CA ALA A 349 -5.77 30.51 25.75
C ALA A 349 -7.06 29.69 25.57
N GLU A 350 -7.44 29.44 24.32
CA GLU A 350 -8.44 28.43 23.94
C GLU A 350 -7.72 27.24 23.31
N ILE A 351 -8.23 26.02 23.51
CA ILE A 351 -7.68 24.81 22.90
C ILE A 351 -8.64 24.34 21.80
N ASP A 352 -8.19 24.44 20.54
CA ASP A 352 -8.79 23.69 19.43
C ASP A 352 -8.27 22.24 19.47
N THR A 353 -9.17 21.28 19.72
CA THR A 353 -8.81 19.87 19.85
C THR A 353 -8.44 19.22 18.52
N ALA A 354 -8.91 19.75 17.38
CA ALA A 354 -8.54 19.26 16.05
C ALA A 354 -7.16 19.78 15.61
N GLU A 355 -6.85 21.05 15.88
CA GLU A 355 -5.49 21.60 15.70
C GLU A 355 -4.49 20.88 16.60
N LEU A 356 -4.82 20.69 17.88
CA LEU A 356 -4.00 19.97 18.85
C LEU A 356 -3.73 18.52 18.41
N ARG A 357 -4.75 17.79 17.94
CA ARG A 357 -4.60 16.44 17.38
C ARG A 357 -3.67 16.41 16.17
N THR A 358 -3.70 17.45 15.34
CA THR A 358 -2.85 17.58 14.15
C THR A 358 -1.38 17.78 14.53
N LYS A 359 -1.08 18.72 15.45
CA LYS A 359 0.26 18.95 16.01
C LYS A 359 0.86 17.70 16.64
N LEU A 360 0.05 16.90 17.35
CA LEU A 360 0.50 15.62 17.92
C LEU A 360 0.91 14.61 16.83
N GLY A 361 0.16 14.52 15.73
CA GLY A 361 0.48 13.61 14.61
C GLY A 361 1.77 13.93 13.86
N GLU A 362 2.29 15.16 13.98
CA GLU A 362 3.61 15.53 13.44
C GLU A 362 4.79 14.99 14.29
N GLN A 363 4.55 14.70 15.58
CA GLN A 363 5.59 14.33 16.55
C GLN A 363 5.46 12.89 17.07
N LEU A 364 4.24 12.34 17.04
CA LEU A 364 3.90 11.00 17.53
C LEU A 364 3.44 10.10 16.38
N PRO A 365 3.75 8.80 16.41
CA PRO A 365 3.10 7.82 15.54
C PRO A 365 1.58 7.84 15.71
N ASP A 366 0.82 7.62 14.64
CA ASP A 366 -0.66 7.66 14.61
C ASP A 366 -1.32 6.89 15.78
N TYR A 367 -0.76 5.75 16.17
CA TYR A 367 -1.31 4.90 17.23
C TYR A 367 -1.15 5.48 18.66
N MET A 368 -0.32 6.50 18.84
CA MET A 368 -0.13 7.22 20.11
C MET A 368 -0.94 8.51 20.20
N VAL A 369 -1.52 8.99 19.10
CA VAL A 369 -2.37 10.20 19.10
C VAL A 369 -3.73 9.86 19.73
N PRO A 370 -4.21 10.62 20.74
CA PRO A 370 -5.52 10.37 21.34
C PRO A 370 -6.66 10.51 20.32
N SER A 371 -7.57 9.53 20.30
CA SER A 371 -8.78 9.57 19.46
C SER A 371 -9.82 10.56 19.99
N VAL A 372 -9.81 10.82 21.30
CA VAL A 372 -10.65 11.80 21.97
C VAL A 372 -9.75 12.74 22.78
N LEU A 373 -9.99 14.05 22.65
CA LEU A 373 -9.37 15.09 23.46
C LEU A 373 -10.48 15.87 24.15
N MET A 374 -10.47 15.92 25.48
CA MET A 374 -11.44 16.64 26.31
C MET A 374 -10.77 17.83 26.99
N VAL A 375 -11.34 19.02 26.83
CA VAL A 375 -10.86 20.24 27.50
C VAL A 375 -11.62 20.40 28.82
N LEU A 376 -10.87 20.55 29.93
CA LEU A 376 -11.40 20.76 31.28
C LEU A 376 -10.83 22.06 31.88
N ASP A 377 -11.62 22.79 32.67
CA ASP A 377 -11.15 24.01 33.37
C ASP A 377 -9.93 23.73 34.26
N ALA A 378 -9.93 22.56 34.90
CA ALA A 378 -8.82 21.99 35.66
C ALA A 378 -8.94 20.46 35.69
N LEU A 379 -7.80 19.77 35.78
CA LEU A 379 -7.81 18.32 36.00
C LEU A 379 -8.23 18.00 37.45
N PRO A 380 -9.05 16.97 37.69
CA PRO A 380 -9.45 16.59 39.04
C PRO A 380 -8.24 16.14 39.85
N LEU A 381 -8.12 16.62 41.10
CA LEU A 381 -7.04 16.27 42.02
C LEU A 381 -7.58 15.47 43.21
N ASN A 382 -6.82 14.48 43.67
CA ASN A 382 -7.10 13.77 44.93
C ASN A 382 -6.65 14.60 46.15
N ALA A 383 -6.97 14.10 47.35
CA ALA A 383 -6.63 14.76 48.62
C ALA A 383 -5.13 15.05 48.85
N ASN A 384 -4.22 14.47 48.06
CA ASN A 384 -2.78 14.71 48.10
C ASN A 384 -2.30 15.68 46.99
N GLY A 385 -3.21 16.35 46.27
CA GLY A 385 -2.88 17.28 45.18
C GLY A 385 -2.33 16.62 43.92
N LYS A 386 -2.51 15.31 43.74
CA LYS A 386 -2.14 14.58 42.51
C LYS A 386 -3.38 14.35 41.65
N ILE A 387 -3.22 14.31 40.33
CA ILE A 387 -4.32 14.03 39.39
C ILE A 387 -5.04 12.72 39.76
N ASP A 388 -6.36 12.82 39.97
CA ASP A 388 -7.22 11.67 40.23
C ASP A 388 -7.81 11.14 38.93
N ARG A 389 -7.08 10.18 38.33
CA ARG A 389 -7.51 9.51 37.09
C ARG A 389 -8.84 8.77 37.23
N LYS A 390 -9.34 8.47 38.44
CA LYS A 390 -10.65 7.84 38.65
C LYS A 390 -11.80 8.84 38.71
N ALA A 391 -11.51 10.11 38.92
CA ALA A 391 -12.47 11.21 38.94
C ALA A 391 -12.53 11.96 37.60
N LEU A 392 -11.78 11.54 36.58
CA LEU A 392 -11.91 12.06 35.22
C LEU A 392 -13.32 11.73 34.68
N PRO A 393 -13.98 12.67 33.99
CA PRO A 393 -15.27 12.41 33.36
C PRO A 393 -15.10 11.33 32.28
N LYS A 394 -16.10 10.47 32.09
CA LYS A 394 -16.03 9.47 31.02
C LYS A 394 -16.14 10.16 29.65
N ALA A 395 -15.35 9.70 28.70
CA ALA A 395 -15.51 10.05 27.29
C ALA A 395 -16.73 9.32 26.71
N GLU A 396 -17.91 9.96 26.78
CA GLU A 396 -19.09 9.45 26.08
C GLU A 396 -18.86 9.47 24.56
N ALA A 397 -19.44 8.50 23.84
CA ALA A 397 -19.35 8.44 22.39
C ALA A 397 -20.42 9.37 21.78
N GLY A 398 -20.00 10.55 21.35
CA GLY A 398 -20.84 11.53 20.69
C GLY A 398 -20.01 12.74 20.27
N SER A 399 -20.33 13.37 19.14
CA SER A 399 -19.83 14.71 18.87
C SER A 399 -20.59 15.70 19.77
N GLU A 400 -19.91 16.77 20.23
CA GLU A 400 -20.60 17.89 20.89
C GLU A 400 -21.40 18.75 19.90
N GLN A 401 -21.42 18.37 18.62
CA GLN A 401 -22.10 19.08 17.56
C GLN A 401 -23.59 18.75 17.54
N ALA A 402 -24.41 19.74 17.17
CA ALA A 402 -25.84 19.51 17.02
C ALA A 402 -26.10 18.49 15.90
N TYR A 403 -26.84 17.42 16.22
CA TYR A 403 -27.17 16.35 15.26
C TYR A 403 -27.82 16.91 13.99
N GLU A 404 -27.11 16.77 12.87
CA GLU A 404 -27.63 16.99 11.52
C GLU A 404 -27.82 15.63 10.84
N ALA A 405 -28.99 15.37 10.26
CA ALA A 405 -29.27 14.09 9.63
C ALA A 405 -28.44 13.90 8.33
N PRO A 406 -27.99 12.66 8.01
CA PRO A 406 -27.48 12.29 6.70
C PRO A 406 -28.42 12.73 5.56
N GLN A 407 -27.86 13.19 4.43
CA GLN A 407 -28.63 13.68 3.29
C GLN A 407 -28.34 12.88 2.02
N GLY A 408 -29.33 12.10 1.57
CA GLY A 408 -29.27 11.34 0.32
C GLY A 408 -28.60 9.97 0.47
N GLU A 409 -28.78 9.13 -0.56
CA GLU A 409 -28.54 7.68 -0.47
C GLU A 409 -27.10 7.32 -0.04
N VAL A 410 -26.09 8.07 -0.48
CA VAL A 410 -24.68 7.80 -0.14
C VAL A 410 -24.44 8.00 1.36
N GLU A 411 -24.87 9.13 1.92
CA GLU A 411 -24.68 9.43 3.34
C GLU A 411 -25.52 8.53 4.23
N GLU A 412 -26.77 8.25 3.86
CA GLU A 412 -27.65 7.34 4.60
C GLU A 412 -27.05 5.93 4.70
N ARG A 413 -26.46 5.41 3.61
CA ARG A 413 -25.81 4.09 3.59
C ARG A 413 -24.48 4.08 4.33
N LEU A 414 -23.69 5.16 4.28
CA LEU A 414 -22.46 5.29 5.07
C LEU A 414 -22.75 5.38 6.57
N ALA A 415 -23.77 6.16 6.96
CA ALA A 415 -24.20 6.31 8.35
C ALA A 415 -24.65 4.98 8.94
N ALA A 416 -25.34 4.13 8.16
CA ALA A 416 -25.72 2.79 8.58
C ALA A 416 -24.50 1.88 8.86
N ILE A 417 -23.46 1.92 8.00
CA ILE A 417 -22.21 1.16 8.26
C ILE A 417 -21.49 1.71 9.48
N TRP A 418 -21.39 3.02 9.62
CA TRP A 418 -20.74 3.63 10.77
C TRP A 418 -21.49 3.27 12.07
N ALA A 419 -22.82 3.34 12.08
CA ALA A 419 -23.63 2.93 13.23
C ALA A 419 -23.39 1.46 13.63
N GLU A 420 -23.36 0.55 12.65
CA GLU A 420 -23.09 -0.88 12.88
C GLU A 420 -21.66 -1.14 13.38
N VAL A 421 -20.65 -0.59 12.70
CA VAL A 421 -19.23 -0.83 12.97
C VAL A 421 -18.77 -0.15 14.26
N LEU A 422 -19.32 1.02 14.57
CA LEU A 422 -19.04 1.77 15.81
C LEU A 422 -19.96 1.35 16.97
N GLY A 423 -21.00 0.56 16.74
CA GLY A 423 -21.96 0.17 17.78
C GLY A 423 -22.75 1.34 18.38
N VAL A 424 -23.00 2.40 17.60
CA VAL A 424 -23.73 3.61 18.04
C VAL A 424 -25.14 3.64 17.44
N GLU A 425 -26.10 4.24 18.17
CA GLU A 425 -27.52 4.25 17.76
C GLU A 425 -27.76 5.05 16.47
N ARG A 426 -27.07 6.18 16.32
CA ARG A 426 -27.24 7.15 15.22
C ARG A 426 -25.91 7.82 14.89
N VAL A 427 -25.76 8.20 13.63
CA VAL A 427 -24.61 8.94 13.08
C VAL A 427 -25.15 10.14 12.31
N GLY A 428 -24.69 11.33 12.65
CA GLY A 428 -24.98 12.58 11.97
C GLY A 428 -24.03 12.88 10.82
N ARG A 429 -24.42 13.82 9.96
CA ARG A 429 -23.69 14.24 8.76
C ARG A 429 -22.33 14.86 9.05
N GLN A 430 -22.23 15.63 10.13
CA GLN A 430 -21.00 16.31 10.55
C GLN A 430 -20.13 15.47 11.50
N ASP A 431 -20.66 14.34 11.98
CA ASP A 431 -19.95 13.49 12.94
C ASP A 431 -18.65 12.96 12.34
N SER A 432 -17.62 12.92 13.18
CA SER A 432 -16.31 12.40 12.84
C SER A 432 -16.18 10.95 13.29
N PHE A 433 -15.70 10.08 12.39
CA PHE A 433 -15.53 8.65 12.64
C PHE A 433 -14.76 8.37 13.93
N PHE A 434 -13.71 9.15 14.19
CA PHE A 434 -12.83 8.99 15.34
C PHE A 434 -13.44 9.49 16.65
N GLU A 435 -14.21 10.59 16.61
CA GLU A 435 -14.87 11.15 17.80
C GLU A 435 -16.01 10.25 18.28
N LEU A 436 -16.71 9.58 17.36
CA LEU A 436 -17.65 8.50 17.67
C LEU A 436 -16.96 7.20 18.20
N GLY A 437 -15.64 7.21 18.42
CA GLY A 437 -14.87 6.08 18.94
C GLY A 437 -14.28 5.16 17.88
N GLY A 438 -14.43 5.49 16.60
CA GLY A 438 -13.80 4.79 15.49
C GLY A 438 -12.28 4.89 15.49
N HIS A 439 -11.64 3.92 14.82
CA HIS A 439 -10.19 3.88 14.66
C HIS A 439 -9.81 2.97 13.50
N SER A 440 -8.51 2.87 13.20
CA SER A 440 -7.98 2.13 12.04
C SER A 440 -8.57 0.74 11.84
N LEU A 441 -8.56 -0.14 12.85
CA LEU A 441 -9.14 -1.49 12.72
C LEU A 441 -10.66 -1.51 12.47
N LEU A 442 -11.43 -0.57 13.04
CA LEU A 442 -12.86 -0.45 12.74
C LEU A 442 -13.09 0.10 11.33
N ALA A 443 -12.32 1.12 10.94
CA ALA A 443 -12.33 1.66 9.59
C ALA A 443 -12.02 0.58 8.56
N LEU A 444 -11.08 -0.33 8.85
CA LEU A 444 -10.77 -1.50 8.00
C LEU A 444 -11.94 -2.49 7.87
N GLY A 445 -12.77 -2.66 8.91
CA GLY A 445 -14.01 -3.44 8.83
C GLY A 445 -15.15 -2.74 8.07
N ALA A 446 -15.19 -1.41 8.11
CA ALA A 446 -16.09 -0.61 7.26
C ALA A 446 -15.62 -0.54 5.79
N LEU A 447 -14.30 -0.53 5.58
CA LEU A 447 -13.65 -0.12 4.33
C LEU A 447 -14.17 -0.84 3.08
N PRO A 448 -14.37 -2.19 3.03
CA PRO A 448 -14.91 -2.85 1.85
C PRO A 448 -16.31 -2.34 1.47
N ARG A 449 -17.18 -2.14 2.46
CA ARG A 449 -18.56 -1.67 2.27
C ARG A 449 -18.61 -0.18 1.92
N THR A 450 -17.72 0.61 2.50
CA THR A 450 -17.50 2.02 2.14
C THR A 450 -16.98 2.15 0.69
N ARG A 451 -15.98 1.33 0.30
CA ARG A 451 -15.41 1.25 -1.06
C ARG A 451 -16.48 0.91 -2.11
N GLU A 452 -17.44 0.06 -1.74
CA GLU A 452 -18.60 -0.30 -2.57
C GLU A 452 -19.58 0.88 -2.72
N ILE A 453 -20.05 1.48 -1.62
CA ILE A 453 -21.03 2.59 -1.64
C ILE A 453 -20.49 3.82 -2.36
N LEU A 454 -19.29 4.27 -1.99
CA LEU A 454 -18.67 5.44 -2.60
C LEU A 454 -18.37 5.23 -4.08
N GLY A 455 -18.33 3.96 -4.50
CA GLY A 455 -17.67 3.61 -5.73
C GLY A 455 -16.22 4.14 -5.71
N LEU A 456 -15.34 3.60 -4.85
CA LEU A 456 -13.86 3.73 -4.93
C LEU A 456 -13.17 2.44 -4.40
N PRO A 457 -12.57 1.52 -5.20
CA PRO A 457 -12.25 0.17 -4.70
C PRO A 457 -10.80 0.07 -4.17
N GLU A 458 -9.95 1.00 -4.60
CA GLU A 458 -8.55 1.16 -4.22
C GLU A 458 -8.40 2.30 -3.20
N MET A 459 -9.52 2.82 -2.67
CA MET A 459 -9.50 3.82 -1.61
C MET A 459 -8.65 3.28 -0.47
N ALA A 460 -7.52 3.94 -0.25
CA ALA A 460 -6.61 3.63 0.83
C ALA A 460 -7.25 4.03 2.16
N LEU A 461 -6.87 3.34 3.23
CA LEU A 461 -7.30 3.68 4.58
C LEU A 461 -6.96 5.13 4.95
N ALA A 462 -5.85 5.67 4.43
CA ALA A 462 -5.44 7.06 4.61
C ALA A 462 -6.41 8.08 4.00
N GLU A 463 -7.10 7.77 2.90
CA GLU A 463 -8.12 8.66 2.32
C GLU A 463 -9.38 8.71 3.20
N LEU A 464 -9.79 7.56 3.75
CA LEU A 464 -10.86 7.49 4.75
C LEU A 464 -10.51 8.30 6.02
N PHE A 465 -9.23 8.37 6.40
CA PHE A 465 -8.79 9.19 7.54
C PHE A 465 -8.69 10.68 7.22
N ARG A 466 -8.34 11.05 5.98
CA ARG A 466 -8.36 12.46 5.56
C ARG A 466 -9.77 13.02 5.55
N HIS A 467 -10.73 12.23 5.09
CA HIS A 467 -12.15 12.57 5.04
C HIS A 467 -12.89 11.97 6.25
N HIS A 468 -12.50 12.43 7.45
CA HIS A 468 -12.94 11.82 8.70
C HIS A 468 -14.39 12.15 9.14
N ARG A 469 -15.11 13.03 8.43
CA ARG A 469 -16.54 13.31 8.64
C ARG A 469 -17.41 12.61 7.60
N LEU A 470 -18.65 12.26 7.97
CA LEU A 470 -19.57 11.54 7.08
C LEU A 470 -19.83 12.29 5.75
N ALA A 471 -20.12 13.60 5.80
CA ALA A 471 -20.32 14.44 4.61
C ALA A 471 -19.07 14.50 3.71
N ASP A 472 -17.91 14.74 4.32
CA ASP A 472 -16.63 14.87 3.59
C ASP A 472 -16.27 13.54 2.90
N GLN A 473 -16.59 12.40 3.52
CA GLN A 473 -16.45 11.08 2.91
C GLN A 473 -17.47 10.85 1.79
N ALA A 474 -18.75 11.21 1.98
CA ALA A 474 -19.78 11.03 0.96
C ALA A 474 -19.54 11.92 -0.28
N ALA A 475 -18.95 13.10 -0.12
CA ALA A 475 -18.55 13.97 -1.21
C ALA A 475 -17.57 13.30 -2.20
N LEU A 476 -16.80 12.28 -1.76
CA LEU A 476 -15.94 11.48 -2.62
C LEU A 476 -16.72 10.67 -3.68
N ALA A 477 -18.01 10.40 -3.47
CA ALA A 477 -18.89 9.77 -4.47
C ALA A 477 -19.44 10.78 -5.50
N ALA A 478 -19.52 12.06 -5.13
CA ALA A 478 -19.95 13.14 -6.02
C ALA A 478 -18.82 13.66 -6.92
N ALA A 479 -17.58 13.51 -6.47
CA ALA A 479 -16.38 13.78 -7.27
C ALA A 479 -16.06 12.59 -8.21
N GLY A 480 -16.34 12.73 -9.50
CA GLY A 480 -15.87 11.77 -10.51
C GLY A 480 -15.85 12.33 -11.93
N PRO A 481 -15.08 11.74 -12.86
CA PRO A 481 -14.27 10.51 -12.70
C PRO A 481 -12.74 10.75 -12.61
N GLU A 482 -12.06 9.78 -12.00
CA GLU A 482 -10.68 9.32 -12.20
C GLU A 482 -9.56 10.35 -12.48
N MET A 483 -8.55 10.42 -11.59
CA MET A 483 -7.23 10.88 -12.00
C MET A 483 -6.72 9.99 -13.12
N LEU A 484 -6.47 10.57 -14.29
CA LEU A 484 -5.62 9.93 -15.29
C LEU A 484 -4.22 9.77 -14.72
N ASP A 485 -3.80 8.53 -14.49
CA ASP A 485 -2.42 8.22 -14.17
C ASP A 485 -1.53 8.59 -15.35
N VAL A 486 -0.68 9.59 -15.13
CA VAL A 486 0.32 10.07 -16.08
C VAL A 486 1.70 9.86 -15.50
N VAL A 487 2.49 9.02 -16.17
CA VAL A 487 3.89 8.83 -15.84
C VAL A 487 4.71 9.86 -16.61
N VAL A 488 5.45 10.70 -15.90
CA VAL A 488 6.49 11.53 -16.51
C VAL A 488 7.67 10.61 -16.80
N LEU A 489 7.95 10.36 -18.08
CA LEU A 489 9.03 9.48 -18.53
C LEU A 489 10.33 10.23 -18.81
N ALA A 490 10.24 11.52 -19.15
CA ALA A 490 11.37 12.42 -19.26
C ALA A 490 11.02 13.81 -18.72
N GLU A 491 11.95 14.40 -17.96
CA GLU A 491 11.83 15.72 -17.37
C GLU A 491 12.80 16.73 -17.99
N GLY A 492 12.40 18.00 -17.98
CA GLY A 492 13.21 19.14 -18.40
C GLY A 492 13.28 19.34 -19.91
N GLY A 493 14.00 20.38 -20.31
CA GLY A 493 14.09 20.84 -21.71
C GLY A 493 13.26 22.09 -22.00
N ARG A 494 13.29 22.52 -23.27
CA ARG A 494 12.53 23.69 -23.77
C ARG A 494 11.56 23.35 -24.91
N GLY A 495 11.65 22.14 -25.46
CA GLY A 495 10.78 21.68 -26.53
C GLY A 495 9.35 21.40 -26.06
N ILE A 496 8.45 21.28 -27.04
CA ILE A 496 7.01 21.14 -26.80
C ILE A 496 6.72 19.82 -26.06
N PRO A 497 5.93 19.80 -24.96
CA PRO A 497 5.62 18.58 -24.22
C PRO A 497 4.98 17.50 -25.12
N LEU A 498 5.53 16.28 -25.05
CA LEU A 498 5.05 15.11 -25.78
C LEU A 498 4.16 14.25 -24.87
N TYR A 499 2.93 13.99 -25.32
CA TYR A 499 1.97 13.11 -24.64
C TYR A 499 1.80 11.80 -25.41
N CYS A 500 2.13 10.68 -24.75
CA CYS A 500 2.09 9.34 -25.30
C CYS A 500 0.84 8.59 -24.81
N PHE A 501 0.08 8.01 -25.74
CA PHE A 501 -1.20 7.35 -25.49
C PHE A 501 -1.05 5.82 -25.47
N PRO A 502 -1.60 5.11 -24.46
CA PRO A 502 -1.43 3.67 -24.32
C PRO A 502 -2.16 2.90 -25.43
N GLY A 503 -1.56 1.79 -25.85
CA GLY A 503 -2.22 0.80 -26.69
C GLY A 503 -3.20 -0.08 -25.91
N LEU A 504 -3.87 -0.99 -26.64
CA LEU A 504 -4.87 -1.89 -26.06
C LEU A 504 -4.26 -2.88 -25.03
N ILE A 505 -3.01 -3.30 -25.25
CA ILE A 505 -2.24 -4.24 -24.40
C ILE A 505 -0.86 -3.72 -24.00
N VAL A 506 -0.53 -2.50 -24.43
CA VAL A 506 0.82 -1.89 -24.33
C VAL A 506 0.69 -0.58 -23.56
N ASN A 507 1.53 -0.41 -22.54
CA ASN A 507 1.39 0.65 -21.53
C ASN A 507 2.60 1.60 -21.55
N SER A 508 2.60 2.61 -20.67
CA SER A 508 3.60 3.69 -20.59
C SER A 508 5.07 3.25 -20.62
N SER A 509 5.40 2.03 -20.17
CA SER A 509 6.75 1.46 -20.22
C SER A 509 7.39 1.42 -21.61
N GLU A 510 6.60 1.33 -22.67
CA GLU A 510 7.10 1.11 -24.04
C GLU A 510 7.54 2.40 -24.73
N TYR A 511 7.15 3.55 -24.17
CA TYR A 511 7.67 4.86 -24.56
C TYR A 511 9.00 5.20 -23.87
N ARG A 512 9.51 4.36 -22.96
CA ARG A 512 10.71 4.66 -22.16
C ARG A 512 11.97 4.90 -23.01
N GLN A 513 12.23 4.07 -24.02
CA GLN A 513 13.41 4.24 -24.88
C GLN A 513 13.35 5.55 -25.71
N LEU A 514 12.15 5.98 -26.09
CA LEU A 514 11.95 7.28 -26.74
C LEU A 514 12.14 8.44 -25.75
N ALA A 515 11.65 8.30 -24.52
CA ALA A 515 11.84 9.29 -23.47
C ALA A 515 13.31 9.45 -23.08
N GLU A 516 14.06 8.34 -22.94
CA GLU A 516 15.51 8.33 -22.72
C GLU A 516 16.27 9.09 -23.83
N ALA A 517 15.84 8.94 -25.10
CA ALA A 517 16.42 9.66 -26.23
C ALA A 517 16.02 11.16 -26.32
N LEU A 518 15.00 11.58 -25.58
CA LEU A 518 14.49 12.95 -25.49
C LEU A 518 14.83 13.64 -24.15
N GLN A 519 15.47 12.94 -23.22
CA GLN A 519 15.77 13.43 -21.88
C GLN A 519 16.52 14.78 -21.91
N GLY A 520 15.96 15.78 -21.24
CA GLY A 520 16.52 17.14 -21.19
C GLY A 520 16.32 17.99 -22.45
N THR A 521 15.68 17.49 -23.52
CA THR A 521 15.32 18.29 -24.71
C THR A 521 13.87 18.78 -24.63
N ARG A 522 12.95 17.90 -24.22
CA ARG A 522 11.53 18.19 -23.95
C ARG A 522 10.93 17.27 -22.88
N PRO A 523 9.86 17.69 -22.17
CA PRO A 523 9.08 16.81 -21.33
C PRO A 523 8.39 15.69 -22.13
N VAL A 524 8.38 14.47 -21.60
CA VAL A 524 7.64 13.33 -22.17
C VAL A 524 6.74 12.72 -21.09
N HIS A 525 5.45 12.77 -21.34
CA HIS A 525 4.37 12.27 -20.48
C HIS A 525 3.73 11.05 -21.15
N ALA A 526 3.44 9.99 -20.40
CA ALA A 526 2.73 8.83 -20.92
C ALA A 526 1.51 8.50 -20.05
N PHE A 527 0.34 8.46 -20.68
CA PHE A 527 -0.90 8.01 -20.05
C PHE A 527 -0.86 6.51 -19.77
N VAL A 528 -1.42 6.09 -18.65
CA VAL A 528 -1.51 4.67 -18.25
C VAL A 528 -2.84 4.07 -18.72
N SER A 529 -2.80 2.85 -19.24
CA SER A 529 -4.00 2.14 -19.71
C SER A 529 -4.88 1.64 -18.55
N HIS A 530 -5.90 2.42 -18.19
CA HIS A 530 -6.93 2.01 -17.22
C HIS A 530 -7.74 0.77 -17.66
N ALA A 531 -7.75 0.44 -18.97
CA ALA A 531 -8.33 -0.80 -19.47
C ALA A 531 -7.59 -2.07 -18.99
N LEU A 532 -6.29 -1.94 -18.71
CA LEU A 532 -5.42 -3.02 -18.24
C LEU A 532 -5.26 -3.04 -16.71
N THR A 533 -5.34 -1.87 -16.06
CA THR A 533 -5.10 -1.72 -14.61
C THR A 533 -6.38 -1.67 -13.78
N SER A 534 -7.46 -1.03 -14.26
CA SER A 534 -8.67 -0.77 -13.48
C SER A 534 -9.78 -1.79 -13.73
N ARG A 535 -10.32 -2.39 -12.66
CA ARG A 535 -11.54 -3.24 -12.72
C ARG A 535 -12.83 -2.45 -13.00
N ARG A 536 -12.75 -1.14 -13.21
CA ARG A 536 -13.93 -0.24 -13.24
C ARG A 536 -14.19 0.49 -14.53
N TRP A 537 -13.33 0.30 -15.52
CA TRP A 537 -13.41 1.01 -16.77
C TRP A 537 -14.81 0.89 -17.42
N LYS A 538 -15.54 2.01 -17.46
CA LYS A 538 -16.93 2.13 -17.94
C LYS A 538 -17.16 3.44 -18.70
N HIS A 539 -16.22 3.86 -19.55
CA HIS A 539 -16.50 4.92 -20.53
C HIS A 539 -17.34 4.35 -21.66
N SER A 540 -18.33 5.10 -22.16
CA SER A 540 -19.27 4.57 -23.16
C SER A 540 -18.72 4.53 -24.60
N SER A 541 -17.66 5.27 -24.91
CA SER A 541 -17.13 5.42 -26.28
C SER A 541 -15.68 6.00 -26.30
N LEU A 542 -15.05 5.99 -27.49
CA LEU A 542 -13.68 6.48 -27.73
C LEU A 542 -13.55 7.99 -27.45
N GLU A 543 -14.54 8.77 -27.90
CA GLU A 543 -14.59 10.23 -27.77
C GLU A 543 -14.63 10.64 -26.29
N ARG A 544 -15.29 9.85 -25.43
CA ARG A 544 -15.35 10.11 -23.99
C ARG A 544 -14.05 9.79 -23.25
N LEU A 545 -13.18 8.96 -23.82
CA LEU A 545 -11.83 8.70 -23.30
C LEU A 545 -10.89 9.85 -23.71
N ALA A 546 -10.93 10.20 -24.99
CA ALA A 546 -10.20 11.36 -25.53
C ALA A 546 -10.55 12.68 -24.84
N ALA A 547 -11.81 12.87 -24.41
CA ALA A 547 -12.23 14.05 -23.65
C ALA A 547 -11.45 14.21 -22.33
N GLY A 548 -11.25 13.12 -21.58
CA GLY A 548 -10.45 13.13 -20.35
C GLY A 548 -8.98 13.45 -20.62
N TYR A 549 -8.39 12.83 -21.65
CA TYR A 549 -7.01 13.13 -22.06
C TYR A 549 -6.85 14.59 -22.50
N ALA A 550 -7.81 15.13 -23.26
CA ALA A 550 -7.82 16.53 -23.70
C ALA A 550 -7.96 17.51 -22.53
N GLU A 551 -8.82 17.23 -21.55
CA GLU A 551 -8.96 18.04 -20.32
C GLU A 551 -7.67 18.06 -19.50
N HIS A 552 -7.01 16.90 -19.33
CA HIS A 552 -5.70 16.83 -18.68
C HIS A 552 -4.65 17.67 -19.42
N ILE A 553 -4.52 17.51 -20.74
CA ILE A 553 -3.55 18.27 -21.56
C ILE A 553 -3.79 19.77 -21.44
N ARG A 554 -5.05 20.24 -21.55
CA ARG A 554 -5.41 21.66 -21.36
C ARG A 554 -4.94 22.20 -20.01
N ARG A 555 -5.11 21.43 -18.94
CA ARG A 555 -4.73 21.82 -17.57
C ARG A 555 -3.21 21.93 -17.41
N GLU A 556 -2.47 20.93 -17.89
CA GLU A 556 -1.01 20.88 -17.72
C GLU A 556 -0.28 21.89 -18.63
N THR A 557 -0.65 22.03 -19.91
CA THR A 557 -0.01 23.00 -20.80
C THR A 557 -0.49 24.44 -20.58
N ARG A 558 -1.59 24.64 -19.84
CA ARG A 558 -2.24 25.94 -19.60
C ARG A 558 -2.58 26.69 -20.90
N GLY A 559 -2.95 25.94 -21.95
CA GLY A 559 -3.23 26.48 -23.30
C GLY A 559 -1.99 26.62 -24.20
N GLY A 560 -0.80 26.22 -23.75
CA GLY A 560 0.39 26.10 -24.59
C GLY A 560 0.31 24.91 -25.57
N PRO A 561 1.15 24.90 -26.62
CA PRO A 561 1.16 23.83 -27.63
C PRO A 561 1.51 22.47 -27.04
N CYS A 562 1.06 21.40 -27.69
CA CYS A 562 1.42 20.02 -27.36
C CYS A 562 1.83 19.19 -28.58
N ALA A 563 2.58 18.13 -28.33
CA ALA A 563 2.85 17.05 -29.28
C ALA A 563 2.17 15.76 -28.78
N LEU A 564 1.56 14.98 -29.67
CA LEU A 564 0.82 13.76 -29.34
C LEU A 564 1.44 12.56 -30.09
N LEU A 565 1.48 11.38 -29.45
CA LEU A 565 2.00 10.15 -30.04
C LEU A 565 1.22 8.93 -29.55
N GLY A 566 0.74 8.08 -30.45
CA GLY A 566 0.02 6.86 -30.09
C GLY A 566 0.43 5.65 -30.94
N TRP A 567 0.44 4.47 -30.32
CA TRP A 567 0.74 3.19 -31.00
C TRP A 567 -0.49 2.28 -30.99
N SER A 568 -0.81 1.67 -32.15
CA SER A 568 -2.02 0.86 -32.34
C SER A 568 -3.25 1.64 -31.86
N PHE A 569 -4.09 1.06 -30.99
CA PHE A 569 -5.23 1.72 -30.36
C PHE A 569 -4.91 3.06 -29.65
N GLY A 570 -3.67 3.24 -29.17
CA GLY A 570 -3.22 4.51 -28.62
C GLY A 570 -3.18 5.62 -29.67
N GLY A 571 -3.01 5.27 -30.95
CA GLY A 571 -3.10 6.20 -32.07
C GLY A 571 -4.52 6.66 -32.35
N ASP A 572 -5.53 5.79 -32.23
CA ASP A 572 -6.94 6.18 -32.30
C ASP A 572 -7.28 7.21 -31.21
N LEU A 573 -6.80 6.96 -29.98
CA LEU A 573 -6.92 7.88 -28.85
C LEU A 573 -6.17 9.20 -29.09
N ALA A 574 -4.94 9.15 -29.62
CA ALA A 574 -4.15 10.33 -29.92
C ALA A 574 -4.81 11.21 -31.00
N PHE A 575 -5.37 10.59 -32.05
CA PHE A 575 -6.08 11.27 -33.13
C PHE A 575 -7.38 11.93 -32.65
N GLU A 576 -8.23 11.19 -31.93
CA GLU A 576 -9.49 11.73 -31.40
C GLU A 576 -9.24 12.80 -30.32
N THR A 577 -8.16 12.67 -29.53
CA THR A 577 -7.73 13.73 -28.59
C THR A 577 -7.22 14.96 -29.34
N ALA A 578 -6.46 14.78 -30.43
CA ALA A 578 -6.03 15.90 -31.29
C ALA A 578 -7.23 16.65 -31.86
N ARG A 579 -8.24 15.92 -32.36
CA ARG A 579 -9.49 16.48 -32.90
C ARG A 579 -10.25 17.30 -31.85
N GLN A 580 -10.29 16.84 -30.59
CA GLN A 580 -10.94 17.55 -29.49
C GLN A 580 -10.13 18.72 -28.92
N LEU A 581 -8.82 18.78 -29.15
CA LEU A 581 -7.95 19.92 -28.80
C LEU A 581 -7.89 20.98 -29.91
N ALA A 582 -8.07 20.61 -31.17
CA ALA A 582 -7.86 21.47 -32.34
C ALA A 582 -8.69 22.77 -32.38
N HIS A 583 -9.76 22.88 -31.60
CA HIS A 583 -10.58 24.10 -31.50
C HIS A 583 -9.96 25.19 -30.61
N ASP A 584 -9.06 24.83 -29.70
CA ASP A 584 -8.64 25.71 -28.59
C ASP A 584 -7.17 25.52 -28.15
N LEU A 585 -6.43 24.54 -28.68
CA LEU A 585 -5.04 24.27 -28.33
C LEU A 585 -4.23 23.75 -29.54
N PRO A 586 -3.07 24.35 -29.88
CA PRO A 586 -2.30 23.94 -31.05
C PRO A 586 -1.56 22.60 -30.84
N VAL A 587 -1.87 21.63 -31.70
CA VAL A 587 -1.21 20.32 -31.76
C VAL A 587 -0.11 20.35 -32.83
N ASN A 588 1.14 20.55 -32.41
CA ASN A 588 2.29 20.75 -33.31
C ASN A 588 2.87 19.46 -33.91
N PHE A 589 2.48 18.30 -33.38
CA PHE A 589 2.91 16.99 -33.85
C PHE A 589 1.87 15.93 -33.49
N LEU A 590 1.57 15.02 -34.41
CA LEU A 590 0.70 13.87 -34.19
C LEU A 590 1.34 12.61 -34.80
N GLY A 591 2.04 11.83 -33.97
CA GLY A 591 2.57 10.54 -34.37
C GLY A 591 1.53 9.44 -34.23
N LEU A 592 1.22 8.75 -35.35
CA LEU A 592 0.28 7.63 -35.39
C LEU A 592 1.05 6.38 -35.81
N VAL A 593 1.32 5.46 -34.89
CA VAL A 593 2.18 4.31 -35.14
C VAL A 593 1.36 3.03 -35.29
N ASP A 594 1.25 2.54 -36.52
CA ASP A 594 0.53 1.29 -36.87
C ASP A 594 -0.92 1.29 -36.39
N VAL A 595 -1.65 2.33 -36.78
CA VAL A 595 -3.06 2.52 -36.46
C VAL A 595 -3.90 1.91 -37.58
N ALA A 596 -4.91 1.10 -37.23
CA ALA A 596 -5.88 0.59 -38.19
C ALA A 596 -6.99 1.63 -38.35
N VAL A 597 -7.21 2.12 -39.58
CA VAL A 597 -8.17 3.21 -39.85
C VAL A 597 -9.58 2.78 -39.44
N PRO A 598 -10.27 3.53 -38.55
CA PRO A 598 -11.67 3.28 -38.27
C PRO A 598 -12.51 3.72 -39.47
N ALA A 599 -13.13 2.76 -40.15
CA ALA A 599 -14.19 3.08 -41.11
C ALA A 599 -15.36 3.78 -40.40
N LEU A 600 -15.89 4.81 -41.06
CA LEU A 600 -17.04 5.66 -40.69
C LEU A 600 -18.28 4.90 -40.15
N PRO A 601 -19.21 5.65 -39.53
CA PRO A 601 -19.40 5.76 -38.09
C PRO A 601 -19.82 4.42 -37.44
N SER A 602 -19.60 4.29 -36.12
CA SER A 602 -19.95 3.14 -35.24
C SER A 602 -20.40 1.87 -35.99
N PRO A 603 -19.50 0.91 -36.28
CA PRO A 603 -19.79 -0.20 -37.18
C PRO A 603 -21.08 -0.93 -36.74
N PRO A 604 -21.95 -1.32 -37.70
CA PRO A 604 -23.20 -1.99 -37.37
C PRO A 604 -22.90 -3.23 -36.51
N ALA A 605 -23.65 -3.39 -35.43
CA ALA A 605 -23.41 -4.42 -34.41
C ALA A 605 -23.13 -5.78 -35.07
N LEU A 606 -21.93 -6.31 -34.84
CA LEU A 606 -21.45 -7.48 -35.53
C LEU A 606 -22.36 -8.68 -35.22
N THR A 607 -22.69 -9.46 -36.25
CA THR A 607 -23.44 -10.70 -36.04
C THR A 607 -22.63 -11.64 -35.12
N ALA A 608 -23.30 -12.49 -34.35
CA ALA A 608 -22.63 -13.44 -33.46
C ALA A 608 -21.59 -14.31 -34.20
N LEU A 609 -21.81 -14.59 -35.49
CA LEU A 609 -20.91 -15.35 -36.35
C LEU A 609 -19.65 -14.56 -36.74
N GLN A 610 -19.78 -13.24 -36.99
CA GLN A 610 -18.66 -12.34 -37.20
C GLN A 610 -17.86 -12.12 -35.90
N GLN A 611 -18.54 -11.94 -34.77
CA GLN A 611 -17.87 -11.83 -33.46
C GLN A 611 -17.10 -13.11 -33.10
N ASP A 612 -17.61 -14.30 -33.42
CA ASP A 612 -16.92 -15.58 -33.22
C ASP A 612 -15.70 -15.74 -34.15
N ALA A 613 -15.82 -15.36 -35.43
CA ALA A 613 -14.69 -15.34 -36.37
C ALA A 613 -13.57 -14.37 -35.93
N ALA A 614 -13.94 -13.17 -35.48
CA ALA A 614 -13.01 -12.18 -34.93
C ALA A 614 -12.26 -12.71 -33.70
N ARG A 615 -12.98 -13.32 -32.74
CA ARG A 615 -12.39 -13.94 -31.54
C ARG A 615 -11.43 -15.07 -31.92
N LYS A 616 -11.78 -15.93 -32.89
CA LYS A 616 -10.90 -17.00 -33.37
C LYS A 616 -9.62 -16.49 -34.03
N ARG A 617 -9.67 -15.37 -34.77
CA ARG A 617 -8.46 -14.72 -35.32
C ARG A 617 -7.58 -14.13 -34.21
N LEU A 618 -8.17 -13.46 -33.22
CA LEU A 618 -7.44 -12.95 -32.04
C LEU A 618 -6.82 -14.08 -31.20
N ASP A 619 -7.51 -15.21 -31.05
CA ASP A 619 -6.97 -16.42 -30.41
C ASP A 619 -5.85 -17.08 -31.24
N ALA A 620 -5.87 -16.99 -32.57
CA ALA A 620 -4.78 -17.45 -33.43
C ALA A 620 -3.56 -16.51 -33.41
N TRP A 621 -3.72 -15.26 -32.98
CA TRP A 621 -2.62 -14.34 -32.63
C TRP A 621 -2.08 -14.61 -31.23
N ARG A 622 -2.97 -14.85 -30.24
CA ARG A 622 -2.65 -15.19 -28.84
C ARG A 622 -1.63 -16.33 -28.75
N ASP A 623 -1.86 -17.44 -29.47
CA ASP A 623 -1.02 -18.64 -29.42
C ASP A 623 0.41 -18.44 -30.00
N ARG A 624 0.73 -17.26 -30.55
CA ARG A 624 2.05 -16.91 -31.12
C ARG A 624 2.86 -15.94 -30.24
N SER A 625 2.35 -15.56 -29.08
CA SER A 625 3.00 -14.60 -28.16
C SER A 625 3.06 -15.14 -26.73
N GLU A 626 4.18 -14.95 -26.03
CA GLU A 626 4.38 -15.49 -24.66
C GLU A 626 3.52 -14.80 -23.58
N MET A 627 2.74 -13.76 -23.93
CA MET A 627 1.87 -13.01 -23.00
C MET A 627 0.43 -13.53 -23.01
N ALA A 628 0.25 -14.78 -22.60
CA ALA A 628 -1.03 -15.49 -22.70
C ALA A 628 -1.90 -15.44 -21.42
N VAL A 629 -2.35 -14.25 -20.98
CA VAL A 629 -3.46 -14.12 -20.00
C VAL A 629 -4.34 -12.89 -20.29
N GLN A 630 -5.66 -13.01 -20.07
CA GLN A 630 -6.69 -11.94 -20.00
C GLN A 630 -7.42 -11.45 -21.26
N TRP A 631 -7.14 -11.93 -22.49
CA TRP A 631 -7.83 -11.42 -23.70
C TRP A 631 -9.37 -11.45 -23.66
N GLN A 632 -9.98 -12.61 -23.37
CA GLN A 632 -11.44 -12.72 -23.28
C GLN A 632 -12.00 -11.84 -22.14
N ALA A 633 -11.31 -11.76 -21.00
CA ALA A 633 -11.70 -10.90 -19.88
C ALA A 633 -11.59 -9.40 -20.20
N LEU A 634 -10.64 -8.99 -21.06
CA LEU A 634 -10.52 -7.63 -21.56
C LEU A 634 -11.67 -7.30 -22.53
N LEU A 635 -11.94 -8.17 -23.50
CA LEU A 635 -13.09 -8.04 -24.42
C LEU A 635 -14.42 -8.02 -23.67
N ASP A 636 -14.58 -8.82 -22.62
CA ASP A 636 -15.83 -8.85 -21.85
C ASP A 636 -16.00 -7.63 -20.91
N ARG A 637 -14.91 -6.94 -20.56
CA ARG A 637 -14.93 -5.63 -19.87
C ARG A 637 -15.17 -4.44 -20.81
N LEU A 638 -14.79 -4.57 -22.09
CA LEU A 638 -14.92 -3.51 -23.09
C LEU A 638 -16.41 -3.13 -23.35
N PRO A 639 -16.77 -1.84 -23.41
CA PRO A 639 -18.10 -1.37 -23.83
C PRO A 639 -18.47 -1.90 -25.21
N SER A 640 -19.75 -2.15 -25.49
CA SER A 640 -20.19 -2.80 -26.75
C SER A 640 -19.66 -2.11 -28.00
N GLY A 641 -19.82 -0.79 -28.15
CA GLY A 641 -19.34 -0.07 -29.33
C GLY A 641 -17.82 -0.15 -29.52
N LEU A 642 -17.03 -0.11 -28.43
CA LEU A 642 -15.57 -0.22 -28.50
C LEU A 642 -15.12 -1.67 -28.75
N ARG A 643 -15.83 -2.64 -28.17
CA ARG A 643 -15.67 -4.08 -28.41
C ARG A 643 -15.95 -4.42 -29.86
N ASP A 644 -17.07 -3.94 -30.41
CA ASP A 644 -17.46 -4.17 -31.81
C ASP A 644 -16.50 -3.46 -32.78
N GLN A 645 -15.96 -2.28 -32.45
CA GLN A 645 -14.88 -1.66 -33.24
C GLN A 645 -13.60 -2.52 -33.25
N ILE A 646 -13.15 -3.00 -32.10
CA ILE A 646 -11.96 -3.85 -32.00
C ILE A 646 -12.15 -5.17 -32.77
N LEU A 647 -13.33 -5.78 -32.67
CA LEU A 647 -13.68 -6.99 -33.41
C LEU A 647 -13.83 -6.70 -34.92
N ALA A 648 -14.33 -5.52 -35.32
CA ALA A 648 -14.42 -5.12 -36.72
C ALA A 648 -13.03 -4.88 -37.34
N ASN A 649 -12.12 -4.23 -36.62
CA ASN A 649 -10.73 -4.06 -37.05
C ASN A 649 -10.02 -5.42 -37.21
N ALA A 650 -10.29 -6.39 -36.32
CA ALA A 650 -9.80 -7.77 -36.45
C ALA A 650 -10.46 -8.58 -37.60
N LEU A 651 -11.63 -8.14 -38.09
CA LEU A 651 -12.30 -8.75 -39.25
C LEU A 651 -11.83 -8.16 -40.57
N ALA A 652 -11.59 -6.85 -40.63
CA ALA A 652 -11.13 -6.11 -41.80
C ALA A 652 -9.70 -6.49 -42.24
N ALA A 653 -8.95 -7.19 -41.39
CA ALA A 653 -7.56 -7.58 -41.62
C ALA A 653 -7.36 -8.81 -42.55
N GLU A 654 -8.34 -9.20 -43.37
CA GLU A 654 -8.20 -10.37 -44.26
C GLU A 654 -8.96 -10.23 -45.59
N ASP A 655 -8.24 -10.34 -46.70
CA ASP A 655 -8.51 -11.29 -47.79
C ASP A 655 -7.28 -11.37 -48.73
N ASP A 656 -6.89 -12.60 -49.11
CA ASP A 656 -5.84 -13.00 -50.09
C ASP A 656 -4.39 -13.25 -49.60
N MET A 657 -4.23 -13.88 -48.43
CA MET A 657 -2.93 -14.33 -47.92
C MET A 657 -2.98 -15.80 -47.44
N PRO A 658 -2.40 -16.78 -48.18
CA PRO A 658 -2.41 -18.18 -47.76
C PRO A 658 -1.55 -18.37 -46.50
N LEU A 659 -2.04 -19.23 -45.59
CA LEU A 659 -1.47 -19.44 -44.25
C LEU A 659 -0.04 -20.03 -44.21
N ASP A 660 0.55 -20.38 -45.36
CA ASP A 660 1.92 -20.88 -45.53
C ASP A 660 2.66 -20.10 -46.65
N GLY A 661 3.12 -18.88 -46.37
CA GLY A 661 3.94 -18.10 -47.30
C GLY A 661 4.43 -16.75 -46.76
N PRO A 662 5.61 -16.24 -47.20
CA PRO A 662 6.17 -14.97 -46.71
C PRO A 662 5.51 -13.78 -47.44
N GLY A 663 4.38 -13.30 -46.91
CA GLY A 663 3.65 -12.18 -47.50
C GLY A 663 3.36 -11.04 -46.51
N TYR A 664 4.25 -10.05 -46.52
CA TYR A 664 3.96 -8.66 -46.10
C TYR A 664 4.52 -7.66 -47.14
N ALA A 665 4.82 -8.14 -48.35
CA ALA A 665 5.54 -7.42 -49.40
C ALA A 665 4.81 -7.47 -50.76
N SER A 666 3.47 -7.53 -50.76
CA SER A 666 2.67 -7.41 -51.98
C SER A 666 2.38 -5.93 -52.31
N LYS A 667 2.25 -5.63 -53.59
CA LYS A 667 2.09 -4.26 -54.10
C LYS A 667 0.68 -3.72 -53.86
N GLU A 668 -0.27 -4.63 -53.66
CA GLU A 668 -1.69 -4.40 -53.42
C GLU A 668 -1.91 -3.79 -52.02
N TYR A 669 -1.25 -4.29 -50.97
CA TYR A 669 -1.37 -3.75 -49.61
C TYR A 669 -0.90 -2.28 -49.54
N LEU A 670 0.14 -1.95 -50.31
CA LEU A 670 0.64 -0.58 -50.45
C LEU A 670 -0.35 0.37 -51.14
N GLN A 671 -1.09 -0.11 -52.14
CA GLN A 671 -2.14 0.70 -52.76
C GLN A 671 -3.33 0.88 -51.80
N TRP A 672 -3.67 -0.15 -51.03
CA TRP A 672 -4.78 -0.11 -50.08
C TRP A 672 -4.56 0.91 -48.96
N ALA A 673 -3.40 0.88 -48.28
CA ALA A 673 -3.07 1.82 -47.22
C ALA A 673 -2.96 3.28 -47.69
N LEU A 674 -2.54 3.52 -48.94
CA LEU A 674 -2.51 4.85 -49.54
C LEU A 674 -3.93 5.36 -49.87
N LEU A 675 -4.79 4.51 -50.43
CA LEU A 675 -6.19 4.83 -50.73
C LEU A 675 -7.01 5.13 -49.47
N ASP A 676 -6.73 4.45 -48.36
CA ASP A 676 -7.45 4.68 -47.10
C ASP A 676 -7.02 6.01 -46.44
N ALA A 677 -5.74 6.36 -46.50
CA ALA A 677 -5.25 7.68 -46.08
C ALA A 677 -5.80 8.83 -46.95
N GLU A 678 -5.93 8.63 -48.27
CA GLU A 678 -6.59 9.60 -49.15
C GLU A 678 -8.09 9.73 -48.87
N ARG A 679 -8.79 8.62 -48.56
CA ARG A 679 -10.20 8.65 -48.12
C ARG A 679 -10.40 9.40 -46.81
N MET A 680 -9.51 9.17 -45.84
CA MET A 680 -9.54 9.83 -44.54
C MET A 680 -9.53 11.37 -44.66
N LEU A 681 -8.92 11.90 -45.73
CA LEU A 681 -8.82 13.34 -46.05
C LEU A 681 -9.97 13.88 -46.93
N MET A 682 -10.78 13.00 -47.55
CA MET A 682 -11.81 13.37 -48.54
C MET A 682 -13.25 13.38 -47.99
N GLU A 683 -13.58 12.53 -47.02
CA GLU A 683 -14.97 12.33 -46.57
C GLU A 683 -15.38 13.15 -45.32
N TYR A 684 -14.44 13.90 -44.73
CA TYR A 684 -14.69 14.80 -43.60
C TYR A 684 -14.44 16.27 -44.00
N ASP A 685 -15.37 17.15 -43.66
CA ASP A 685 -15.22 18.61 -43.78
C ASP A 685 -14.31 19.15 -42.66
N TYR A 686 -13.02 18.81 -42.74
CA TYR A 686 -12.00 19.44 -41.91
C TYR A 686 -11.80 20.87 -42.39
N GLY A 687 -12.21 21.85 -41.59
CA GLY A 687 -11.88 23.24 -41.82
C GLY A 687 -10.36 23.45 -41.95
N THR A 688 -9.89 23.63 -43.18
CA THR A 688 -8.53 24.04 -43.61
C THR A 688 -7.36 23.57 -42.72
N VAL A 689 -6.97 22.29 -42.83
CA VAL A 689 -5.72 21.76 -42.24
C VAL A 689 -4.78 21.26 -43.34
N GLY A 690 -3.55 21.77 -43.38
CA GLY A 690 -2.49 21.27 -44.27
C GLY A 690 -1.66 20.19 -43.58
N VAL A 691 -1.64 18.97 -44.13
CA VAL A 691 -0.90 17.83 -43.57
C VAL A 691 0.23 17.43 -44.51
N GLU A 692 1.43 17.27 -43.95
CA GLU A 692 2.56 16.63 -44.62
C GLU A 692 2.85 15.30 -43.91
N MET A 693 2.78 14.20 -44.67
CA MET A 693 2.88 12.84 -44.17
C MET A 693 4.08 12.11 -44.77
N ASP A 694 4.95 11.55 -43.92
CA ASP A 694 6.09 10.71 -44.32
C ASP A 694 5.78 9.22 -44.09
N VAL A 695 6.00 8.39 -45.11
CA VAL A 695 5.69 6.94 -45.10
C VAL A 695 6.98 6.10 -45.15
N TRP A 696 7.08 5.12 -44.26
CA TRP A 696 8.25 4.26 -44.06
C TRP A 696 7.82 2.78 -43.94
N LEU A 697 8.60 1.85 -44.50
CA LEU A 697 8.29 0.40 -44.51
C LEU A 697 9.49 -0.44 -44.03
N ALA A 698 9.22 -1.57 -43.39
CA ALA A 698 10.25 -2.54 -42.98
C ALA A 698 10.69 -3.42 -44.15
N ALA A 699 11.96 -3.82 -44.18
CA ALA A 699 12.45 -4.77 -45.18
C ALA A 699 12.08 -6.23 -44.85
N ASP A 700 12.13 -6.61 -43.57
CA ASP A 700 11.86 -7.97 -43.10
C ASP A 700 10.73 -8.02 -42.06
N ALA A 701 9.75 -8.88 -42.33
CA ALA A 701 8.66 -9.15 -41.41
C ALA A 701 9.06 -10.22 -40.38
N TRP A 702 9.18 -9.80 -39.11
CA TRP A 702 9.11 -10.64 -37.91
C TRP A 702 10.36 -11.44 -37.49
N GLU A 703 11.44 -10.77 -37.08
CA GLU A 703 12.47 -11.41 -36.24
C GLU A 703 12.04 -11.54 -34.76
N ARG A 704 12.08 -12.78 -34.25
CA ARG A 704 11.30 -13.29 -33.11
C ARG A 704 11.66 -12.81 -31.68
N ARG A 705 12.33 -11.66 -31.48
CA ARG A 705 12.79 -11.24 -30.13
C ARG A 705 12.65 -9.76 -29.76
N HIS A 706 12.14 -8.90 -30.64
CA HIS A 706 11.93 -7.49 -30.34
C HIS A 706 10.62 -7.00 -30.96
N VAL A 707 9.94 -6.04 -30.31
CA VAL A 707 8.74 -5.34 -30.83
C VAL A 707 9.07 -4.46 -32.07
N PHE A 708 10.35 -4.33 -32.39
CA PHE A 708 10.92 -3.40 -33.36
C PHE A 708 11.83 -4.13 -34.37
N PRO A 709 11.45 -4.22 -35.67
CA PRO A 709 12.31 -4.72 -36.74
C PRO A 709 13.51 -3.80 -36.97
N ARG A 710 14.67 -4.34 -37.36
CA ARG A 710 15.92 -3.56 -37.44
C ARG A 710 16.06 -2.68 -38.68
N ASP A 711 15.54 -3.11 -39.84
CA ASP A 711 15.81 -2.46 -41.13
C ASP A 711 14.55 -1.88 -41.78
N TRP A 712 14.57 -0.58 -42.08
CA TRP A 712 13.45 0.20 -42.63
C TRP A 712 13.90 1.12 -43.78
N THR A 713 13.04 1.33 -44.77
CA THR A 713 13.27 2.20 -45.93
C THR A 713 12.17 3.26 -46.05
N ARG A 714 12.56 4.52 -46.28
CA ARG A 714 11.63 5.64 -46.54
C ARG A 714 11.03 5.50 -47.93
N HIS A 715 9.71 5.51 -48.05
CA HIS A 715 9.01 5.31 -49.33
C HIS A 715 8.49 6.61 -49.97
N GLY A 716 8.23 7.67 -49.20
CA GLY A 716 7.89 8.97 -49.77
C GLY A 716 7.27 9.95 -48.78
N THR A 717 6.98 11.15 -49.29
CA THR A 717 6.24 12.21 -48.58
C THR A 717 5.00 12.58 -49.39
N ILE A 718 3.83 12.60 -48.76
CA ILE A 718 2.59 13.09 -49.35
C ILE A 718 2.35 14.51 -48.85
N ARG A 719 2.07 15.42 -49.78
CA ARG A 719 1.77 16.83 -49.52
C ARG A 719 0.50 17.22 -50.25
N THR A 720 -0.53 17.65 -49.53
CA THR A 720 -1.71 18.28 -50.14
C THR A 720 -1.43 19.76 -50.38
N GLN A 721 -1.90 20.31 -51.50
CA GLN A 721 -1.71 21.73 -51.83
C GLN A 721 -2.95 22.54 -51.48
N THR A 722 -2.90 23.33 -50.40
CA THR A 722 -3.26 24.78 -50.34
C THR A 722 -3.10 25.35 -48.92
N VAL A 723 -1.97 26.02 -48.64
CA VAL A 723 -1.75 27.29 -47.88
C VAL A 723 -2.69 27.62 -46.67
N VAL A 724 -2.32 28.04 -45.43
CA VAL A 724 -1.12 28.15 -44.52
C VAL A 724 -1.52 29.21 -43.42
N PRO A 725 -1.06 29.22 -42.13
CA PRO A 725 -0.04 28.42 -41.43
C PRO A 725 -0.53 27.64 -40.18
N GLY A 726 0.21 26.59 -39.82
CA GLY A 726 0.06 25.83 -38.55
C GLY A 726 0.50 24.38 -38.75
N THR A 727 1.76 24.05 -38.49
CA THR A 727 2.37 22.78 -38.92
C THR A 727 2.01 21.61 -38.00
N GLY A 728 1.14 20.72 -38.48
CA GLY A 728 0.98 19.37 -37.97
C GLY A 728 1.58 18.36 -38.95
N HIS A 729 2.50 17.52 -38.48
CA HIS A 729 3.09 16.43 -39.27
C HIS A 729 2.55 15.08 -38.80
N LEU A 730 2.15 14.23 -39.74
CA LEU A 730 1.70 12.87 -39.50
C LEU A 730 2.83 11.90 -39.86
N THR A 731 3.13 10.93 -38.99
CA THR A 731 4.29 10.04 -39.17
C THR A 731 4.00 8.64 -38.61
N ILE A 732 4.18 7.61 -39.44
CA ILE A 732 3.91 6.20 -39.13
C ILE A 732 5.21 5.38 -39.28
N VAL A 733 5.86 5.00 -38.16
CA VAL A 733 7.16 4.26 -38.18
C VAL A 733 7.35 3.42 -36.89
N ARG A 734 8.06 2.27 -36.95
CA ARG A 734 8.29 1.34 -35.81
C ARG A 734 9.72 0.77 -35.72
N SER A 735 10.67 1.43 -35.04
CA SER A 735 11.96 0.84 -34.56
C SER A 735 12.89 1.83 -33.81
N ALA A 736 14.11 1.42 -33.48
CA ALA A 736 15.15 2.33 -32.96
C ALA A 736 15.48 3.48 -33.93
N ALA A 737 15.44 3.23 -35.25
CA ALA A 737 15.54 4.29 -36.26
C ALA A 737 14.34 5.24 -36.23
N PHE A 738 13.18 4.82 -35.69
CA PHE A 738 12.05 5.71 -35.37
C PHE A 738 12.28 6.51 -34.10
N ILE A 739 12.96 5.96 -33.08
CA ILE A 739 13.37 6.76 -31.93
C ILE A 739 14.26 7.91 -32.40
N GLU A 740 15.22 7.62 -33.28
CA GLU A 740 16.08 8.66 -33.88
C GLU A 740 15.30 9.59 -34.83
N ALA A 741 14.48 9.07 -35.74
CA ALA A 741 13.73 9.91 -36.68
C ALA A 741 12.67 10.79 -36.00
N VAL A 742 11.96 10.28 -34.98
CA VAL A 742 11.03 11.08 -34.16
C VAL A 742 11.80 12.07 -33.31
N ARG A 743 12.88 11.67 -32.63
CA ARG A 743 13.76 12.60 -31.89
C ARG A 743 14.22 13.73 -32.81
N ASP A 744 14.82 13.41 -33.95
CA ASP A 744 15.40 14.38 -34.88
C ASP A 744 14.32 15.27 -35.52
N ARG A 745 13.12 14.72 -35.80
CA ARG A 745 11.98 15.50 -36.31
C ARG A 745 11.37 16.41 -35.25
N LEU A 746 11.26 15.93 -34.01
CA LEU A 746 10.80 16.72 -32.87
C LEU A 746 11.78 17.86 -32.57
N LEU A 747 13.09 17.59 -32.59
CA LEU A 747 14.13 18.62 -32.47
C LEU A 747 14.06 19.66 -33.61
N GLN A 748 13.85 19.23 -34.87
CA GLN A 748 13.63 20.15 -36.00
C GLN A 748 12.38 21.04 -35.85
N LEU A 749 11.37 20.61 -35.09
CA LEU A 749 10.15 21.37 -34.84
C LEU A 749 10.26 22.33 -33.63
N ASP A 750 11.22 22.10 -32.74
CA ASP A 750 11.50 23.00 -31.60
C ASP A 750 12.42 24.18 -31.99
N GLY A 751 13.27 24.02 -33.02
CA GLY A 751 14.15 25.06 -33.58
C GLY A 751 15.64 24.81 -33.42
#